data_AF-A0A7X7JIU7-F1
#
_entry.id   AF-A0A7X7JIU7-F1
#
_cell.length_a   1.000
_cell.length_b   1.000
_cell.length_c   1.000
_cell.angle_alpha   90.00
_cell.angle_beta   90.00
_cell.angle_gamma   90.00
#
_symmetry.space_group_name_H-M   'P 1'
#
loop_
_entity.id
_entity.type
_entity.pdbx_description
1 polymer ?
#
loop_
_entity_poly.entity_id
_entity_poly.type
_entity_poly.pdbx_seq_one_letter_code
_entity_poly.pdbx_strand_id
1 'polypeptide(L)'
;MDTREAMPVLAVVTLVGETDTDAIGAVLGRTAADVDAALAALRTRGDIDAHGFPSDSARASLALCGENRLATICAEVLEYFLERDTLTESTARNLARAGTRDPRLVDFLCARAELADPGVAADLYANAVTAGAHGTVITVRHAEACALSGDFDTAASLADSVIENSAATGSATDISANELADAVRISASAAAFCGNSDRSAQLYEWLGPERTAADASVAATVFVTAGNLDAAEQWTVAAASAAPTAANAGTALLARGLVQSVTSPGPAALNTLTRSLTVHGARSRILPDSAVAITALAALHCGDAAHAGSVLERALQQGDPLDPHRPRLSLLTAWTAMSRGDLLQAKALLDTVDDSSCGQRDLLFVHALRVGLARRGGEYPDLLQAWSDARSVIAEYSVDLLSLLPLGELWLAAVRVGDAPLIAHLVDQAGDLLRALGDPALWGSAFHWYGVQAAILAETPADLVPHARALGEAAESSRYADALAGAGRAWLRVLQGDTPDPDQVAEAARNLARIGLPWDGARLAGEAALRAADTGSATSLLQVARELRHPTAAATTTETATRATSAGDVLTDREREVAELLTLGLTYREIGSRLYISAKTVEHHVARIRRRLGAESRSELLAMLRATGYGRQHADRPL
;
A
#
# COMPACT_ATOMS: atom_id res chain seq x y z
N MET A 1 29.58 -26.26 44.62
CA MET A 1 29.12 -27.12 43.51
C MET A 1 29.97 -26.80 42.30
N ASP A 2 30.53 -27.81 41.63
CA ASP A 2 31.36 -27.59 40.43
C ASP A 2 30.47 -27.03 39.30
N THR A 3 31.01 -26.13 38.47
CA THR A 3 30.34 -25.62 37.27
C THR A 3 29.74 -26.75 36.42
N ARG A 4 30.40 -27.91 36.34
CA ARG A 4 29.92 -29.10 35.62
C ARG A 4 28.64 -29.72 36.20
N GLU A 5 28.38 -29.58 37.49
CA GLU A 5 27.19 -30.15 38.15
C GLU A 5 25.96 -29.25 38.05
N ALA A 6 26.16 -27.94 37.84
CA ALA A 6 25.10 -26.95 37.64
C ALA A 6 24.57 -26.94 36.20
N MET A 7 25.39 -27.34 35.22
CA MET A 7 25.03 -27.27 33.79
C MET A 7 23.78 -28.08 33.42
N PRO A 8 23.56 -29.33 33.89
CA PRO A 8 22.34 -30.07 33.57
C PRO A 8 21.08 -29.40 34.13
N VAL A 9 21.17 -28.76 35.31
CA VAL A 9 20.04 -28.01 35.90
C VAL A 9 19.75 -26.76 35.07
N LEU A 10 20.79 -26.03 34.65
CA LEU A 10 20.62 -24.90 33.74
C LEU A 10 19.99 -25.33 32.41
N ALA A 11 20.35 -26.51 31.89
CA ALA A 11 19.77 -27.05 30.68
C ALA A 11 18.26 -27.29 30.84
N VAL A 12 17.84 -27.97 31.90
CA VAL A 12 16.40 -28.18 32.15
C VAL A 12 15.66 -26.86 32.34
N VAL A 13 16.19 -25.93 33.15
CA VAL A 13 15.56 -24.60 33.34
C VAL A 13 15.44 -23.83 32.02
N THR A 14 16.46 -23.89 31.17
CA THR A 14 16.46 -23.20 29.87
C THR A 14 15.45 -23.84 28.90
N LEU A 15 15.30 -25.17 28.94
CA LEU A 15 14.35 -25.90 28.10
C LEU A 15 12.90 -25.65 28.55
N VAL A 16 12.63 -25.74 29.86
CA VAL A 16 11.30 -25.49 30.45
C VAL A 16 10.92 -24.01 30.36
N GLY A 17 11.92 -23.12 30.45
CA GLY A 17 11.72 -21.67 30.43
C GLY A 17 11.44 -21.08 31.82
N GLU A 18 11.35 -21.89 32.86
CA GLU A 18 11.16 -21.47 34.25
C GLU A 18 11.79 -22.49 35.22
N THR A 19 11.92 -22.11 36.48
CA THR A 19 12.34 -23.03 37.54
C THR A 19 11.18 -23.90 38.03
N ASP A 20 11.02 -25.07 37.44
CA ASP A 20 10.16 -26.15 37.95
C ASP A 20 11.03 -27.18 38.69
N THR A 21 11.04 -27.11 40.03
CA THR A 21 11.87 -27.99 40.87
C THR A 21 11.48 -29.46 40.74
N ASP A 22 10.19 -29.75 40.50
CA ASP A 22 9.69 -31.12 40.38
C ASP A 22 10.12 -31.72 39.04
N ALA A 23 10.01 -30.94 37.95
CA ALA A 23 10.52 -31.34 36.64
C ALA A 23 12.04 -31.53 36.66
N ILE A 24 12.80 -30.60 37.24
CA ILE A 24 14.27 -30.71 37.32
C ILE A 24 14.69 -31.95 38.13
N GLY A 25 14.04 -32.18 39.28
CA GLY A 25 14.31 -33.34 40.13
C GLY A 25 13.99 -34.66 39.43
N ALA A 26 12.83 -34.73 38.76
CA ALA A 26 12.38 -35.91 38.04
C ALA A 26 13.26 -36.23 36.82
N VAL A 27 13.58 -35.23 35.99
CA VAL A 27 14.39 -35.38 34.78
C VAL A 27 15.83 -35.78 35.13
N LEU A 28 16.45 -35.11 36.09
CA LEU A 28 17.87 -35.34 36.40
C LEU A 28 18.12 -36.41 37.47
N GLY A 29 17.06 -37.00 38.04
CA GLY A 29 17.15 -37.96 39.14
C GLY A 29 17.79 -37.37 40.41
N ARG A 30 17.48 -36.10 40.73
CA ARG A 30 18.08 -35.35 41.85
C ARG A 30 17.08 -35.12 42.98
N THR A 31 17.59 -35.02 44.20
CA THR A 31 16.76 -34.64 45.35
C THR A 31 16.44 -33.15 45.31
N ALA A 32 15.35 -32.73 45.95
CA ALA A 32 14.97 -31.30 46.04
C ALA A 32 16.11 -30.43 46.60
N ALA A 33 16.85 -30.93 47.61
CA ALA A 33 17.98 -30.22 48.21
C ALA A 33 19.14 -30.00 47.20
N ASP A 34 19.40 -30.96 46.32
CA ASP A 34 20.42 -30.84 45.29
C ASP A 34 20.01 -29.84 44.20
N VAL A 35 18.71 -29.84 43.84
CA VAL A 35 18.14 -28.89 42.88
C VAL A 35 18.20 -27.46 43.43
N ASP A 36 17.81 -27.25 44.69
CA ASP A 36 17.85 -25.94 45.33
C ASP A 36 19.29 -25.38 45.42
N ALA A 37 20.24 -26.23 45.80
CA ALA A 37 21.65 -25.85 45.82
C ALA A 37 22.17 -25.45 44.43
N ALA A 38 21.73 -26.16 43.38
CA ALA A 38 22.09 -25.86 42.00
C ALA A 38 21.47 -24.55 41.51
N LEU A 39 20.18 -24.33 41.76
CA LEU A 39 19.49 -23.09 41.40
C LEU A 39 20.10 -21.88 42.11
N ALA A 40 20.47 -22.01 43.39
CA ALA A 40 21.18 -20.95 44.12
C ALA A 40 22.54 -20.61 43.48
N ALA A 41 23.30 -21.62 43.03
CA ALA A 41 24.56 -21.41 42.33
C ALA A 41 24.37 -20.69 40.98
N LEU A 42 23.35 -21.07 40.21
CA LEU A 42 23.02 -20.46 38.91
C LEU A 42 22.55 -19.00 39.05
N ARG A 43 21.74 -18.70 40.07
CA ARG A 43 21.36 -17.31 40.41
C ARG A 43 22.57 -16.47 40.79
N THR A 44 23.51 -17.04 41.55
CA THR A 44 24.75 -16.34 41.94
C THR A 44 25.63 -16.03 40.73
N ARG A 45 25.61 -16.89 39.69
CA ARG A 45 26.35 -16.70 38.44
C ARG A 45 25.63 -15.77 37.45
N GLY A 46 24.34 -15.52 37.64
CA GLY A 46 23.52 -14.68 36.77
C GLY A 46 22.96 -15.39 35.54
N ASP A 47 22.94 -16.73 35.52
CA ASP A 47 22.29 -17.48 34.42
C ASP A 47 20.77 -17.54 34.57
N ILE A 48 20.28 -17.31 35.78
CA ILE A 48 18.86 -17.29 36.10
C ILE A 48 18.61 -16.00 36.91
N ASP A 49 17.53 -15.31 36.60
CA ASP A 49 17.15 -14.09 37.30
C ASP A 49 16.56 -14.36 38.70
N ALA A 50 16.16 -13.29 39.39
CA ALA A 50 15.54 -13.39 40.72
C ALA A 50 14.16 -14.06 40.70
N HIS A 51 13.51 -14.13 39.54
CA HIS A 51 12.19 -14.69 39.34
C HIS A 51 12.23 -16.15 38.86
N GLY A 52 13.41 -16.70 38.57
CA GLY A 52 13.56 -18.08 38.11
C GLY A 52 13.53 -18.24 36.59
N PHE A 53 13.67 -17.16 35.82
CA PHE A 53 13.76 -17.23 34.37
C PHE A 53 15.21 -17.30 33.89
N PRO A 54 15.52 -18.10 32.86
CA PRO A 54 16.85 -18.16 32.27
C PRO A 54 17.23 -16.80 31.67
N SER A 55 18.48 -16.37 31.83
CA SER A 55 19.01 -15.17 31.21
C SER A 55 19.20 -15.35 29.69
N ASP A 56 19.34 -14.24 28.95
CA ASP A 56 19.58 -14.31 27.51
C ASP A 56 20.85 -15.10 27.14
N SER A 57 21.86 -15.09 28.02
CA SER A 57 23.11 -15.84 27.84
C SER A 57 23.02 -17.31 28.24
N ALA A 58 21.98 -17.74 28.97
CA ALA A 58 21.80 -19.12 29.41
C ALA A 58 21.71 -20.10 28.23
N ARG A 59 21.06 -19.69 27.14
CA ARG A 59 20.96 -20.49 25.91
C ARG A 59 22.31 -20.79 25.27
N ALA A 60 23.21 -19.80 25.20
CA ALA A 60 24.55 -20.00 24.67
C ALA A 60 25.36 -20.99 25.52
N SER A 61 25.07 -21.05 26.82
CA SER A 61 25.72 -21.97 27.77
C SER A 61 25.26 -23.43 27.62
N LEU A 62 24.18 -23.73 26.89
CA LEU A 62 23.73 -25.11 26.64
C LEU A 62 24.79 -25.94 25.91
N ALA A 63 25.57 -25.31 25.04
CA ALA A 63 26.68 -25.96 24.33
C ALA A 63 27.72 -26.58 25.30
N LEU A 64 27.83 -26.04 26.53
CA LEU A 64 28.75 -26.54 27.56
C LEU A 64 28.29 -27.87 28.20
N CYS A 65 27.04 -28.29 27.99
CA CYS A 65 26.54 -29.59 28.47
C CYS A 65 27.11 -30.77 27.66
N GLY A 66 27.57 -30.51 26.43
CA GLY A 66 27.92 -31.53 25.45
C GLY A 66 26.69 -32.08 24.72
N GLU A 67 26.82 -32.29 23.40
CA GLU A 67 25.73 -32.64 22.50
C GLU A 67 24.94 -33.88 22.95
N ASN A 68 25.64 -34.99 23.22
CA ASN A 68 25.00 -36.25 23.64
C ASN A 68 24.20 -36.08 24.94
N ARG A 69 24.74 -35.33 25.90
CA ARG A 69 24.10 -35.15 27.20
C ARG A 69 22.90 -34.21 27.11
N LEU A 70 23.02 -33.14 26.31
CA LEU A 70 21.90 -32.25 26.03
C LEU A 70 20.78 -33.00 25.31
N ALA A 71 21.09 -33.87 24.35
CA ALA A 71 20.10 -34.70 23.67
C ALA A 71 19.36 -35.64 24.64
N THR A 72 20.07 -36.29 25.57
CA THR A 72 19.45 -37.10 26.64
C THR A 72 18.50 -36.25 27.49
N ILE A 73 18.96 -35.09 27.98
CA ILE A 73 18.14 -34.20 28.81
C ILE A 73 16.89 -33.74 28.04
N CYS A 74 17.03 -33.38 26.76
CA CYS A 74 15.88 -32.97 25.95
C CYS A 74 14.84 -34.09 25.81
N ALA A 75 15.28 -35.34 25.59
CA ALA A 75 14.39 -36.49 25.50
C ALA A 75 13.67 -36.76 26.84
N GLU A 76 14.39 -36.69 27.97
CA GLU A 76 13.81 -36.87 29.31
C GLU A 76 12.83 -35.75 29.68
N VAL A 77 13.14 -34.50 29.32
CA VAL A 77 12.22 -33.36 29.50
C VAL A 77 10.95 -33.57 28.68
N LEU A 78 11.08 -33.92 27.40
CA LEU A 78 9.93 -34.16 26.53
C LEU A 78 9.04 -35.29 27.08
N GLU A 79 9.62 -36.42 27.47
CA GLU A 79 8.87 -37.54 28.03
C GLU A 79 8.14 -37.15 29.32
N TYR A 80 8.80 -36.42 30.23
CA TYR A 80 8.20 -35.95 31.47
C TYR A 80 6.89 -35.16 31.26
N PHE A 81 6.89 -34.23 30.30
CA PHE A 81 5.73 -33.39 30.00
C PHE A 81 4.66 -34.11 29.18
N LEU A 82 5.05 -35.01 28.27
CA LEU A 82 4.10 -35.81 27.50
C LEU A 82 3.33 -36.81 28.38
N GLU A 83 4.01 -37.49 29.32
CA GLU A 83 3.36 -38.41 30.27
C GLU A 83 2.31 -37.73 31.16
N ARG A 84 2.47 -36.42 31.39
CA ARG A 84 1.61 -35.61 32.27
C ARG A 84 0.58 -34.79 31.51
N ASP A 85 0.63 -34.78 30.18
CA ASP A 85 -0.19 -33.91 29.32
C ASP A 85 -0.08 -32.42 29.70
N THR A 86 1.13 -31.99 30.09
CA THR A 86 1.42 -30.62 30.54
C THR A 86 2.42 -29.89 29.63
N LEU A 87 2.68 -30.41 28.42
CA LEU A 87 3.59 -29.79 27.47
C LEU A 87 3.07 -28.41 27.07
N THR A 88 3.85 -27.38 27.34
CA THR A 88 3.53 -26.00 26.96
C THR A 88 4.17 -25.63 25.63
N GLU A 89 3.64 -24.59 24.99
CA GLU A 89 4.16 -24.08 23.73
C GLU A 89 5.61 -23.55 23.85
N SER A 90 5.92 -22.87 24.95
CA SER A 90 7.28 -22.38 25.23
C SER A 90 8.27 -23.53 25.34
N THR A 91 7.94 -24.56 26.12
CA THR A 91 8.80 -25.74 26.31
C THR A 91 8.99 -26.49 25.00
N ALA A 92 7.92 -26.69 24.22
CA ALA A 92 7.99 -27.34 22.92
C ALA A 92 8.91 -26.58 21.93
N ARG A 93 8.79 -25.26 21.84
CA ARG A 93 9.67 -24.41 21.00
C ARG A 93 11.13 -24.50 21.45
N ASN A 94 11.39 -24.49 22.76
CA ASN A 94 12.75 -24.59 23.30
C ASN A 94 13.38 -25.96 23.00
N LEU A 95 12.61 -27.04 23.16
CA LEU A 95 13.05 -28.40 22.81
C LEU A 95 13.37 -28.53 21.31
N ALA A 96 12.52 -27.98 20.45
CA ALA A 96 12.76 -27.96 19.00
C ALA A 96 14.03 -27.18 18.65
N ARG A 97 14.22 -25.97 19.20
CA ARG A 97 15.42 -25.14 19.00
C ARG A 97 16.70 -25.78 19.55
N ALA A 98 16.59 -26.63 20.58
CA ALA A 98 17.70 -27.43 21.09
C ALA A 98 18.04 -28.64 20.19
N GLY A 99 17.30 -28.84 19.09
CA GLY A 99 17.54 -29.90 18.11
C GLY A 99 16.83 -31.22 18.41
N THR A 100 15.83 -31.22 19.30
CA THR A 100 15.06 -32.43 19.63
C THR A 100 14.23 -32.87 18.43
N ARG A 101 14.45 -34.10 17.95
CA ARG A 101 13.68 -34.70 16.85
C ARG A 101 12.76 -35.80 17.39
N ASP A 102 11.47 -35.52 17.49
CA ASP A 102 10.46 -36.47 17.96
C ASP A 102 9.11 -36.21 17.23
N PRO A 103 8.46 -37.23 16.65
CA PRO A 103 7.17 -37.06 15.97
C PRO A 103 6.07 -36.49 16.86
N ARG A 104 6.04 -36.83 18.15
CA ARG A 104 5.03 -36.33 19.10
C ARG A 104 5.20 -34.83 19.36
N LEU A 105 6.45 -34.35 19.35
CA LEU A 105 6.75 -32.92 19.43
C LEU A 105 6.31 -32.20 18.15
N VAL A 106 6.54 -32.80 16.98
CA VAL A 106 6.05 -32.28 15.70
C VAL A 106 4.52 -32.18 15.69
N ASP A 107 3.82 -33.24 16.07
CA ASP A 107 2.36 -33.28 16.13
C ASP A 107 1.80 -32.20 17.06
N PHE A 108 2.41 -32.03 18.24
CA PHE A 108 2.05 -30.97 19.17
C PHE A 108 2.23 -29.57 18.56
N LEU A 109 3.39 -29.29 17.97
CA LEU A 109 3.68 -27.98 17.37
C LEU A 109 2.74 -27.67 16.20
N CYS A 110 2.47 -28.65 15.33
CA CYS A 110 1.53 -28.50 14.22
C CYS A 110 0.09 -28.27 14.71
N ALA A 111 -0.38 -29.02 15.71
CA ALA A 111 -1.72 -28.82 16.29
C ALA A 111 -1.88 -27.44 16.92
N ARG A 112 -0.83 -26.93 17.58
CA ARG A 112 -0.81 -25.56 18.11
C ARG A 112 -0.80 -24.52 16.99
N ALA A 113 -0.04 -24.75 15.92
CA ALA A 113 0.04 -23.84 14.77
C ALA A 113 -1.31 -23.67 14.06
N GLU A 114 -2.11 -24.73 13.94
CA GLU A 114 -3.44 -24.66 13.31
C GLU A 114 -4.44 -23.73 14.03
N LEU A 115 -4.21 -23.44 15.31
CA LEU A 115 -5.07 -22.62 16.16
C LEU A 115 -4.48 -21.24 16.45
N ALA A 116 -3.27 -20.96 15.97
CA ALA A 116 -2.53 -19.76 16.27
C ALA A 116 -2.74 -18.67 15.20
N ASP A 117 -2.49 -17.42 15.58
CA ASP A 117 -2.41 -16.31 14.63
C ASP A 117 -1.26 -16.54 13.64
N PRO A 118 -1.33 -16.02 12.40
CA PRO A 118 -0.39 -16.35 11.32
C PRO A 118 1.10 -16.27 11.68
N GLY A 119 1.54 -15.19 12.34
CA GLY A 119 2.95 -15.04 12.73
C GLY A 119 3.40 -16.08 13.76
N VAL A 120 2.53 -16.41 14.73
CA VAL A 120 2.79 -17.45 15.73
C VAL A 120 2.77 -18.82 15.07
N ALA A 121 1.86 -19.06 14.12
CA ALA A 121 1.78 -20.30 13.36
C ALA A 121 3.03 -20.52 12.50
N ALA A 122 3.54 -19.48 11.82
CA ALA A 122 4.77 -19.54 11.03
C ALA A 122 5.95 -19.98 11.90
N ASP A 123 6.12 -19.34 13.06
CA ASP A 123 7.14 -19.75 14.05
C ASP A 123 6.97 -21.21 14.48
N LEU A 124 5.74 -21.65 14.78
CA LEU A 124 5.48 -23.01 15.24
C LEU A 124 5.80 -24.05 14.15
N TYR A 125 5.46 -23.77 12.90
CA TYR A 125 5.83 -24.63 11.77
C TYR A 125 7.35 -24.65 11.55
N ALA A 126 8.05 -23.52 11.66
CA ALA A 126 9.51 -23.48 11.59
C ALA A 126 10.17 -24.33 12.71
N ASN A 127 9.63 -24.28 13.93
CA ASN A 127 10.08 -25.15 15.01
C ASN A 127 9.74 -26.62 14.75
N ALA A 128 8.57 -26.94 14.17
CA ALA A 128 8.21 -28.30 13.79
C ALA A 128 9.20 -28.87 12.75
N VAL A 129 9.57 -28.08 11.74
CA VAL A 129 10.60 -28.47 10.75
C VAL A 129 11.94 -28.72 11.42
N THR A 130 12.33 -27.88 12.38
CA THR A 130 13.56 -28.09 13.18
C THR A 130 13.50 -29.39 13.99
N ALA A 131 12.32 -29.75 14.49
CA ALA A 131 12.04 -31.01 15.18
C ALA A 131 11.91 -32.23 14.24
N GLY A 132 12.15 -32.08 12.94
CA GLY A 132 12.12 -33.16 11.96
C GLY A 132 10.79 -33.34 11.23
N ALA A 133 9.92 -32.32 11.24
CA ALA A 133 8.75 -32.32 10.38
C ALA A 133 9.17 -32.25 8.90
N HIS A 134 8.66 -33.18 8.10
CA HIS A 134 8.92 -33.27 6.67
C HIS A 134 7.62 -33.58 5.93
N GLY A 135 7.57 -33.21 4.66
CA GLY A 135 6.44 -33.51 3.77
C GLY A 135 5.69 -32.27 3.29
N THR A 136 5.06 -32.41 2.13
CA THR A 136 4.45 -31.32 1.38
C THR A 136 3.37 -30.58 2.15
N VAL A 137 2.51 -31.30 2.88
CA VAL A 137 1.41 -30.70 3.66
C VAL A 137 1.93 -29.69 4.69
N ILE A 138 2.98 -30.03 5.43
CA ILE A 138 3.55 -29.14 6.45
C ILE A 138 4.25 -27.96 5.78
N THR A 139 4.99 -28.19 4.69
CA THR A 139 5.64 -27.13 3.92
C THR A 139 4.63 -26.10 3.39
N VAL A 140 3.52 -26.56 2.82
CA VAL A 140 2.46 -25.67 2.30
C VAL A 140 1.79 -24.88 3.42
N ARG A 141 1.49 -25.53 4.56
CA ARG A 141 0.90 -24.84 5.72
C ARG A 141 1.85 -23.81 6.34
N HIS A 142 3.14 -24.12 6.37
CA HIS A 142 4.18 -23.17 6.79
C HIS A 142 4.24 -21.98 5.84
N ALA A 143 4.27 -22.24 4.53
CA ALA A 143 4.26 -21.20 3.51
C ALA A 143 3.02 -20.29 3.60
N GLU A 144 1.83 -20.87 3.82
CA GLU A 144 0.59 -20.13 4.03
C GLU A 144 0.66 -19.22 5.26
N ALA A 145 1.17 -19.74 6.38
CA ALA A 145 1.32 -18.97 7.61
C ALA A 145 2.30 -17.80 7.44
N CYS A 146 3.45 -18.02 6.77
CA CYS A 146 4.40 -16.97 6.41
C CYS A 146 3.76 -15.90 5.52
N ALA A 147 3.00 -16.29 4.50
CA ALA A 147 2.33 -15.35 3.60
C ALA A 147 1.28 -14.51 4.34
N LEU A 148 0.50 -15.15 5.21
CA LEU A 148 -0.50 -14.47 6.04
C LEU A 148 0.13 -13.58 7.13
N SER A 149 1.38 -13.81 7.52
CA SER A 149 2.13 -12.93 8.42
C SER A 149 2.92 -11.83 7.68
N GLY A 150 2.88 -11.81 6.35
CA GLY A 150 3.61 -10.84 5.52
C GLY A 150 5.05 -11.22 5.15
N ASP A 151 5.54 -12.40 5.56
CA ASP A 151 6.86 -12.92 5.14
C ASP A 151 6.74 -13.64 3.79
N PHE A 152 6.61 -12.84 2.73
CA PHE A 152 6.42 -13.33 1.36
C PHE A 152 7.65 -14.01 0.77
N ASP A 153 8.85 -13.64 1.22
CA ASP A 153 10.10 -14.24 0.75
C ASP A 153 10.21 -15.70 1.20
N THR A 154 9.99 -15.95 2.50
CA THR A 154 9.97 -17.32 3.03
C THR A 154 8.80 -18.10 2.43
N ALA A 155 7.61 -17.48 2.32
CA ALA A 155 6.44 -18.13 1.73
C ALA A 155 6.67 -18.57 0.29
N ALA A 156 7.22 -17.69 -0.56
CA ALA A 156 7.53 -17.99 -1.96
C ALA A 156 8.57 -19.11 -2.06
N SER A 157 9.65 -19.03 -1.27
CA SER A 157 10.71 -20.06 -1.24
C SER A 157 10.17 -21.45 -0.90
N LEU A 158 9.35 -21.54 0.16
CA LEU A 158 8.73 -22.80 0.57
C LEU A 158 7.74 -23.32 -0.50
N ALA A 159 6.90 -22.45 -1.05
CA ALA A 159 5.94 -22.81 -2.09
C ALA A 159 6.63 -23.26 -3.39
N ASP A 160 7.64 -22.52 -3.85
CA ASP A 160 8.43 -22.85 -5.04
C ASP A 160 9.13 -24.20 -4.87
N SER A 161 9.63 -24.53 -3.66
CA SER A 161 10.21 -25.85 -3.40
C SER A 161 9.22 -27.00 -3.63
N VAL A 162 7.92 -26.80 -3.33
CA VAL A 162 6.87 -27.78 -3.61
C VAL A 162 6.62 -27.91 -5.11
N ILE A 163 6.58 -26.77 -5.82
CA ILE A 163 6.37 -26.72 -7.28
C ILE A 163 7.53 -27.40 -8.01
N GLU A 164 8.78 -27.09 -7.67
CA GLU A 164 9.99 -27.68 -8.26
C GLU A 164 10.03 -29.20 -8.08
N ASN A 165 9.73 -29.69 -6.88
CA ASN A 165 9.70 -31.11 -6.58
C ASN A 165 8.63 -31.86 -7.38
N SER A 166 7.49 -31.20 -7.68
CA SER A 166 6.44 -31.76 -8.54
C SER A 166 6.84 -31.86 -10.02
N ALA A 167 7.73 -30.97 -10.50
CA ALA A 167 8.19 -30.93 -11.88
C ALA A 167 9.35 -31.91 -12.15
N ALA A 168 10.22 -32.15 -11.16
CA ALA A 168 11.40 -33.00 -11.29
C ALA A 168 11.09 -34.50 -11.36
N THR A 169 9.91 -34.93 -10.89
CA THR A 169 9.55 -36.34 -10.78
C THR A 169 8.58 -36.76 -11.89
N GLY A 170 9.12 -37.31 -12.97
CA GLY A 170 8.35 -38.00 -14.02
C GLY A 170 7.62 -39.29 -13.55
N SER A 171 7.62 -39.58 -12.24
CA SER A 171 6.85 -40.65 -11.62
C SER A 171 6.47 -40.28 -10.18
N ALA A 172 5.16 -40.27 -9.89
CA ALA A 172 4.51 -40.50 -8.60
C ALA A 172 5.27 -40.06 -7.33
N THR A 173 5.42 -38.76 -7.10
CA THR A 173 5.36 -38.22 -5.73
C THR A 173 3.90 -38.04 -5.35
N ASP A 174 3.50 -38.48 -4.14
CA ASP A 174 2.17 -38.31 -3.52
C ASP A 174 1.83 -36.83 -3.21
N ILE A 175 2.11 -35.89 -4.14
CA ILE A 175 1.65 -34.50 -3.99
C ILE A 175 0.20 -34.47 -4.45
N SER A 176 -0.71 -34.14 -3.55
CA SER A 176 -2.12 -34.00 -3.91
C SER A 176 -2.30 -32.79 -4.83
N ALA A 177 -3.25 -32.87 -5.77
CA ALA A 177 -3.56 -31.73 -6.65
C ALA A 177 -3.93 -30.46 -5.84
N ASN A 178 -4.51 -30.63 -4.66
CA ASN A 178 -4.85 -29.54 -3.74
C ASN A 178 -3.60 -28.88 -3.15
N GLU A 179 -2.62 -29.66 -2.68
CA GLU A 179 -1.36 -29.11 -2.14
C GLU A 179 -0.58 -28.35 -3.22
N LEU A 180 -0.56 -28.87 -4.45
CA LEU A 180 0.09 -28.18 -5.56
C LEU A 180 -0.64 -26.87 -5.91
N ALA A 181 -1.97 -26.88 -5.90
CA ALA A 181 -2.76 -25.67 -6.12
C ALA A 181 -2.55 -24.63 -5.01
N ASP A 182 -2.47 -25.05 -3.75
CA ASP A 182 -2.15 -24.18 -2.62
C ASP A 182 -0.75 -23.56 -2.76
N ALA A 183 0.26 -24.37 -3.10
CA ALA A 183 1.62 -23.87 -3.33
C ALA A 183 1.66 -22.82 -4.47
N VAL A 184 0.99 -23.11 -5.58
CA VAL A 184 0.86 -22.15 -6.70
C VAL A 184 0.14 -20.88 -6.26
N ARG A 185 -0.96 -20.97 -5.51
CA ARG A 185 -1.67 -19.78 -4.99
C ARG A 185 -0.76 -18.94 -4.09
N ILE A 186 0.00 -19.56 -3.20
CA ILE A 186 0.92 -18.85 -2.28
C ILE A 186 2.01 -18.14 -3.08
N SER A 187 2.70 -18.85 -3.98
CA SER A 187 3.77 -18.28 -4.82
C SER A 187 3.23 -17.18 -5.76
N ALA A 188 2.05 -17.39 -6.35
CA ALA A 188 1.38 -16.40 -7.20
C ALA A 188 0.94 -15.16 -6.41
N SER A 189 0.53 -15.34 -5.15
CA SER A 189 0.20 -14.22 -4.26
C SER A 189 1.47 -13.44 -3.90
N ALA A 190 2.54 -14.11 -3.47
CA ALA A 190 3.82 -13.47 -3.21
C ALA A 190 4.34 -12.67 -4.42
N ALA A 191 4.27 -13.26 -5.63
CA ALA A 191 4.62 -12.57 -6.87
C ALA A 191 3.78 -11.30 -7.11
N ALA A 192 2.47 -11.35 -6.86
CA ALA A 192 1.59 -10.17 -6.99
C ALA A 192 1.92 -9.08 -5.96
N PHE A 193 2.26 -9.43 -4.71
CA PHE A 193 2.72 -8.47 -3.71
C PHE A 193 4.06 -7.82 -4.08
N CYS A 194 4.94 -8.57 -4.73
CA CYS A 194 6.20 -8.08 -5.31
C CYS A 194 6.01 -7.34 -6.65
N GLY A 195 4.78 -7.03 -7.08
CA GLY A 195 4.53 -6.27 -8.31
C GLY A 195 4.84 -7.04 -9.59
N ASN A 196 4.81 -8.38 -9.55
CA ASN A 196 5.08 -9.27 -10.68
C ASN A 196 3.83 -10.09 -11.04
N SER A 197 2.86 -9.41 -11.65
CA SER A 197 1.61 -9.98 -12.16
C SER A 197 1.83 -11.05 -13.23
N ASP A 198 2.83 -10.87 -14.10
CA ASP A 198 3.20 -11.82 -15.15
C ASP A 198 3.61 -13.16 -14.57
N ARG A 199 4.50 -13.16 -13.56
CA ARG A 199 4.88 -14.40 -12.85
C ARG A 199 3.66 -15.04 -12.17
N SER A 200 2.79 -14.23 -11.56
CA SER A 200 1.54 -14.71 -10.96
C SER A 200 0.67 -15.46 -11.98
N ALA A 201 0.52 -14.91 -13.19
CA ALA A 201 -0.23 -15.53 -14.28
C ALA A 201 0.45 -16.79 -14.84
N GLN A 202 1.77 -16.76 -15.03
CA GLN A 202 2.55 -17.91 -15.51
C GLN A 202 2.44 -19.13 -14.59
N LEU A 203 2.38 -18.92 -13.27
CA LEU A 203 2.19 -20.00 -12.30
C LEU A 203 0.84 -20.69 -12.48
N TYR A 204 -0.24 -19.93 -12.69
CA TYR A 204 -1.55 -20.50 -12.97
C TYR A 204 -1.64 -21.11 -14.38
N GLU A 205 -0.99 -20.51 -15.38
CA GLU A 205 -0.91 -21.07 -16.74
C GLU A 205 -0.23 -22.43 -16.72
N TRP A 206 0.91 -22.55 -16.02
CA TRP A 206 1.58 -23.82 -15.81
C TRP A 206 0.71 -24.83 -15.08
N LEU A 207 -0.01 -24.40 -14.03
CA LEU A 207 -0.88 -25.28 -13.25
C LEU A 207 -2.05 -25.83 -14.08
N GLY A 208 -2.68 -24.99 -14.90
CA GLY A 208 -3.81 -25.37 -15.76
C GLY A 208 -5.11 -25.65 -14.98
N PRO A 209 -6.27 -25.48 -15.63
CA PRO A 209 -7.59 -25.49 -14.96
C PRO A 209 -8.01 -26.87 -14.43
N GLU A 210 -7.39 -27.95 -14.90
CA GLU A 210 -7.72 -29.33 -14.51
C GLU A 210 -7.24 -29.67 -13.09
N ARG A 211 -6.30 -28.90 -12.53
CA ARG A 211 -5.66 -29.16 -11.24
C ARG A 211 -6.12 -28.21 -10.11
N THR A 212 -7.15 -27.41 -10.32
CA THR A 212 -7.41 -26.19 -9.51
C THR A 212 -8.81 -26.04 -8.94
N ALA A 213 -9.48 -27.14 -8.57
CA ALA A 213 -10.91 -27.13 -8.25
C ALA A 213 -11.37 -26.00 -7.30
N ALA A 214 -10.59 -25.63 -6.27
CA ALA A 214 -10.95 -24.54 -5.34
C ALA A 214 -10.40 -23.15 -5.73
N ASP A 215 -9.29 -23.08 -6.47
CA ASP A 215 -8.56 -21.83 -6.75
C ASP A 215 -8.76 -21.29 -8.16
N ALA A 216 -9.61 -21.94 -8.96
CA ALA A 216 -9.90 -21.48 -10.32
C ALA A 216 -10.45 -20.04 -10.37
N SER A 217 -11.23 -19.62 -9.36
CA SER A 217 -11.66 -18.22 -9.24
C SER A 217 -10.50 -17.27 -8.94
N VAL A 218 -9.50 -17.70 -8.15
CA VAL A 218 -8.30 -16.89 -7.89
C VAL A 218 -7.51 -16.73 -9.18
N ALA A 219 -7.27 -17.81 -9.91
CA ALA A 219 -6.61 -17.78 -11.21
C ALA A 219 -7.32 -16.82 -12.19
N ALA A 220 -8.65 -16.87 -12.27
CA ALA A 220 -9.42 -15.96 -13.10
C ALA A 220 -9.17 -14.48 -12.73
N THR A 221 -9.08 -14.15 -11.42
CA THR A 221 -8.73 -12.78 -11.02
C THR A 221 -7.34 -12.38 -11.49
N VAL A 222 -6.34 -13.27 -11.35
CA VAL A 222 -4.96 -13.02 -11.78
C VAL A 222 -4.89 -12.77 -13.29
N PHE A 223 -5.56 -13.58 -14.10
CA PHE A 223 -5.55 -13.42 -15.56
C PHE A 223 -6.19 -12.11 -16.01
N VAL A 224 -7.29 -11.66 -15.40
CA VAL A 224 -7.83 -10.32 -15.72
C VAL A 224 -6.83 -9.23 -15.34
N THR A 225 -6.20 -9.32 -14.16
CA THR A 225 -5.23 -8.30 -13.73
C THR A 225 -3.99 -8.25 -14.62
N ALA A 226 -3.57 -9.39 -15.19
CA ALA A 226 -2.45 -9.50 -16.11
C ALA A 226 -2.81 -9.21 -17.58
N GLY A 227 -4.07 -8.84 -17.89
CA GLY A 227 -4.49 -8.50 -19.25
C GLY A 227 -4.86 -9.68 -20.14
N ASN A 228 -5.06 -10.89 -19.60
CA ASN A 228 -5.43 -12.09 -20.36
C ASN A 228 -6.90 -12.46 -20.15
N LEU A 229 -7.80 -11.84 -20.93
CA LEU A 229 -9.25 -12.05 -20.81
C LEU A 229 -9.67 -13.47 -21.19
N ASP A 230 -9.11 -14.04 -22.26
CA ASP A 230 -9.47 -15.37 -22.75
C ASP A 230 -9.21 -16.44 -21.68
N ALA A 231 -8.03 -16.39 -21.03
CA ALA A 231 -7.74 -17.26 -19.90
C ALA A 231 -8.70 -16.98 -18.74
N ALA A 232 -8.93 -15.72 -18.37
CA ALA A 232 -9.84 -15.41 -17.27
C ALA A 232 -11.25 -16.01 -17.45
N GLU A 233 -11.80 -15.95 -18.66
CA GLU A 233 -13.10 -16.56 -18.97
C GLU A 233 -13.07 -18.09 -18.87
N GLN A 234 -12.05 -18.74 -19.42
CA GLN A 234 -11.85 -20.18 -19.30
C GLN A 234 -11.80 -20.64 -17.84
N TRP A 235 -11.03 -19.93 -17.01
CA TRP A 235 -10.86 -20.24 -15.60
C TRP A 235 -12.12 -19.93 -14.77
N THR A 236 -12.90 -18.92 -15.17
CA THR A 236 -14.22 -18.64 -14.58
C THR A 236 -15.20 -19.79 -14.82
N VAL A 237 -15.18 -20.42 -16.01
CA VAL A 237 -15.98 -21.60 -16.30
C VAL A 237 -15.54 -22.80 -15.47
N ALA A 238 -14.22 -23.03 -15.33
CA ALA A 238 -13.68 -24.10 -14.51
C ALA A 238 -14.09 -23.98 -13.03
N ALA A 239 -14.15 -22.76 -12.51
CA ALA A 239 -14.56 -22.48 -11.13
C ALA A 239 -16.00 -22.91 -10.79
N ALA A 240 -16.87 -23.12 -11.79
CA ALA A 240 -18.24 -23.60 -11.55
C ALA A 240 -18.29 -25.00 -10.91
N SER A 241 -17.19 -25.76 -10.99
CA SER A 241 -17.06 -27.09 -10.38
C SER A 241 -16.65 -27.07 -8.90
N ALA A 242 -16.28 -25.88 -8.37
CA ALA A 242 -15.85 -25.73 -6.99
C ALA A 242 -16.99 -26.00 -5.99
N ALA A 243 -16.65 -26.53 -4.81
CA ALA A 243 -17.63 -26.71 -3.74
C ALA A 243 -18.28 -25.36 -3.35
N PRO A 244 -19.61 -25.28 -3.17
CA PRO A 244 -20.32 -24.02 -2.94
C PRO A 244 -20.21 -23.55 -1.48
N THR A 245 -19.00 -23.45 -0.95
CA THR A 245 -18.72 -22.88 0.37
C THR A 245 -18.81 -21.36 0.34
N ALA A 246 -19.00 -20.72 1.49
CA ALA A 246 -18.97 -19.25 1.57
C ALA A 246 -17.66 -18.66 1.03
N ALA A 247 -16.52 -19.28 1.36
CA ALA A 247 -15.21 -18.86 0.85
C ALA A 247 -15.16 -18.89 -0.69
N ASN A 248 -15.53 -20.02 -1.30
CA ASN A 248 -15.51 -20.16 -2.76
C ASN A 248 -16.53 -19.25 -3.44
N ALA A 249 -17.71 -19.06 -2.84
CA ALA A 249 -18.73 -18.14 -3.36
C ALA A 249 -18.26 -16.68 -3.35
N GLY A 250 -17.53 -16.25 -2.30
CA GLY A 250 -16.93 -14.92 -2.23
C GLY A 250 -15.89 -14.69 -3.32
N THR A 251 -14.93 -15.62 -3.47
CA THR A 251 -13.89 -15.54 -4.52
C THR A 251 -14.48 -15.64 -5.92
N ALA A 252 -15.50 -16.47 -6.14
CA ALA A 252 -16.18 -16.57 -7.43
C ALA A 252 -16.94 -15.28 -7.79
N LEU A 253 -17.57 -14.61 -6.82
CA LEU A 253 -18.17 -13.29 -7.02
C LEU A 253 -17.10 -12.24 -7.37
N LEU A 254 -15.96 -12.26 -6.69
CA LEU A 254 -14.85 -11.36 -6.99
C LEU A 254 -14.35 -11.57 -8.43
N ALA A 255 -14.06 -12.81 -8.81
CA ALA A 255 -13.63 -13.18 -10.16
C ALA A 255 -14.63 -12.73 -11.23
N ARG A 256 -15.92 -13.05 -11.04
CA ARG A 256 -16.99 -12.63 -11.94
C ARG A 256 -17.11 -11.11 -12.03
N GLY A 257 -17.01 -10.40 -10.90
CA GLY A 257 -17.06 -8.94 -10.85
C GLY A 257 -15.90 -8.31 -11.61
N LEU A 258 -14.70 -8.90 -11.50
CA LEU A 258 -13.52 -8.43 -12.21
C LEU A 258 -13.61 -8.70 -13.72
N VAL A 259 -14.07 -9.88 -14.15
CA VAL A 259 -14.36 -10.15 -15.58
C VAL A 259 -15.44 -9.21 -16.12
N GLN A 260 -16.50 -8.96 -15.35
CA GLN A 260 -17.53 -7.98 -15.71
C GLN A 260 -16.98 -6.56 -15.82
N SER A 261 -15.96 -6.21 -15.03
CA SER A 261 -15.38 -4.86 -15.07
C SER A 261 -14.65 -4.55 -16.38
N VAL A 262 -14.29 -5.57 -17.16
CA VAL A 262 -13.67 -5.41 -18.48
C VAL A 262 -14.62 -5.75 -19.64
N THR A 263 -15.65 -6.58 -19.41
CA THR A 263 -16.59 -7.02 -20.47
C THR A 263 -17.95 -6.32 -20.46
N SER A 264 -18.33 -5.65 -19.36
CA SER A 264 -19.68 -5.14 -19.12
C SER A 264 -19.68 -3.68 -18.64
N PRO A 265 -20.83 -2.99 -18.65
CA PRO A 265 -20.93 -1.64 -18.10
C PRO A 265 -20.55 -1.58 -16.62
N GLY A 266 -19.81 -0.54 -16.24
CA GLY A 266 -19.19 -0.40 -14.92
C GLY A 266 -20.11 -0.58 -13.70
N PRO A 267 -21.35 -0.06 -13.67
CA PRO A 267 -22.24 -0.24 -12.52
C PRO A 267 -22.60 -1.69 -12.21
N ALA A 268 -22.69 -2.55 -13.24
CA ALA A 268 -22.98 -3.97 -13.05
C ALA A 268 -21.78 -4.69 -12.42
N ALA A 269 -20.57 -4.38 -12.89
CA ALA A 269 -19.33 -4.90 -12.32
C ALA A 269 -19.15 -4.48 -10.86
N LEU A 270 -19.32 -3.18 -10.55
CA LEU A 270 -19.24 -2.65 -9.19
C LEU A 270 -20.26 -3.28 -8.24
N ASN A 271 -21.48 -3.58 -8.72
CA ASN A 271 -22.47 -4.30 -7.92
C ASN A 271 -21.97 -5.70 -7.54
N THR A 272 -21.45 -6.46 -8.51
CA THR A 272 -20.94 -7.81 -8.26
C THR A 272 -19.71 -7.80 -7.35
N LEU A 273 -18.77 -6.87 -7.55
CA LEU A 273 -17.61 -6.67 -6.68
C LEU A 273 -18.04 -6.30 -5.25
N THR A 274 -18.99 -5.38 -5.09
CA THR A 274 -19.50 -5.02 -3.75
C THR A 274 -20.17 -6.21 -3.06
N ARG A 275 -20.86 -7.07 -3.82
CA ARG A 275 -21.46 -8.30 -3.29
C ARG A 275 -20.43 -9.34 -2.87
N SER A 276 -19.23 -9.36 -3.43
CA SER A 276 -18.19 -10.30 -2.97
C SER A 276 -17.73 -9.94 -1.54
N LEU A 277 -17.84 -8.67 -1.14
CA LEU A 277 -17.48 -8.20 0.20
C LEU A 277 -18.43 -8.68 1.31
N THR A 278 -19.60 -9.23 0.98
CA THR A 278 -20.56 -9.68 2.01
C THR A 278 -20.42 -11.16 2.35
N VAL A 279 -19.64 -11.91 1.56
CA VAL A 279 -19.49 -13.36 1.70
C VAL A 279 -18.12 -13.67 2.29
N HIS A 280 -18.11 -14.14 3.53
CA HIS A 280 -16.88 -14.40 4.29
C HIS A 280 -16.72 -15.90 4.56
N GLY A 281 -15.52 -16.42 4.29
CA GLY A 281 -15.13 -17.78 4.66
C GLY A 281 -14.73 -17.88 6.13
N ALA A 282 -14.74 -19.10 6.69
CA ALA A 282 -14.33 -19.37 8.06
C ALA A 282 -12.80 -19.42 8.26
N ARG A 283 -12.02 -19.56 7.17
CA ARG A 283 -10.55 -19.59 7.18
C ARG A 283 -10.00 -18.55 6.21
N SER A 284 -9.10 -17.71 6.68
CA SER A 284 -8.32 -16.80 5.84
C SER A 284 -7.31 -17.59 5.02
N ARG A 285 -7.26 -17.30 3.72
CA ARG A 285 -6.25 -17.82 2.79
C ARG A 285 -5.58 -16.61 2.14
N ILE A 286 -4.28 -16.67 1.89
CA ILE A 286 -3.59 -15.61 1.16
C ILE A 286 -4.13 -15.55 -0.28
N LEU A 287 -4.41 -14.33 -0.75
CA LEU A 287 -4.86 -14.06 -2.12
C LEU A 287 -3.92 -13.05 -2.78
N PRO A 288 -3.83 -13.02 -4.12
CA PRO A 288 -3.00 -12.04 -4.83
C PRO A 288 -3.37 -10.58 -4.52
N ASP A 289 -4.66 -10.29 -4.36
CA ASP A 289 -5.14 -9.02 -3.80
C ASP A 289 -6.46 -9.26 -3.05
N SER A 290 -6.86 -8.30 -2.21
CA SER A 290 -8.09 -8.37 -1.44
C SER A 290 -9.30 -7.91 -2.27
N ALA A 291 -10.47 -8.50 -1.99
CA ALA A 291 -11.72 -8.06 -2.61
C ALA A 291 -12.03 -6.58 -2.33
N VAL A 292 -11.66 -6.09 -1.14
CA VAL A 292 -11.83 -4.69 -0.73
C VAL A 292 -10.98 -3.77 -1.60
N ALA A 293 -9.69 -4.08 -1.76
CA ALA A 293 -8.78 -3.28 -2.58
C ALA A 293 -9.23 -3.21 -4.05
N ILE A 294 -9.57 -4.35 -4.64
CA ILE A 294 -10.08 -4.42 -6.03
C ILE A 294 -11.37 -3.60 -6.18
N THR A 295 -12.30 -3.73 -5.24
CA THR A 295 -13.57 -2.97 -5.27
C THR A 295 -13.34 -1.47 -5.13
N ALA A 296 -12.44 -1.06 -4.22
CA ALA A 296 -12.09 0.34 -4.02
C ALA A 296 -11.40 0.93 -5.25
N LEU A 297 -10.46 0.21 -5.86
CA LEU A 297 -9.82 0.61 -7.11
C LEU A 297 -10.83 0.74 -8.26
N ALA A 298 -11.71 -0.25 -8.45
CA ALA A 298 -12.75 -0.17 -9.47
C ALA A 298 -13.67 1.05 -9.26
N ALA A 299 -13.99 1.38 -8.01
CA ALA A 299 -14.79 2.55 -7.67
C ALA A 299 -14.05 3.87 -7.96
N LEU A 300 -12.77 3.97 -7.61
CA LEU A 300 -11.92 5.11 -7.94
C LEU A 300 -11.80 5.32 -9.46
N HIS A 301 -11.66 4.24 -10.22
CA HIS A 301 -11.66 4.24 -11.69
C HIS A 301 -13.00 4.66 -12.31
N CYS A 302 -14.10 4.59 -11.55
CA CYS A 302 -15.41 5.12 -11.95
C CYS A 302 -15.68 6.55 -11.46
N GLY A 303 -14.74 7.18 -10.73
CA GLY A 303 -14.96 8.46 -10.06
C GLY A 303 -15.86 8.38 -8.81
N ASP A 304 -16.12 7.18 -8.29
CA ASP A 304 -16.92 6.96 -7.08
C ASP A 304 -16.02 6.83 -5.83
N ALA A 305 -15.35 7.94 -5.49
CA ALA A 305 -14.49 8.01 -4.31
C ALA A 305 -15.27 7.87 -2.99
N ALA A 306 -16.58 8.10 -2.99
CA ALA A 306 -17.42 7.92 -1.81
C ALA A 306 -17.62 6.43 -1.50
N HIS A 307 -17.93 5.62 -2.52
CA HIS A 307 -18.02 4.17 -2.38
C HIS A 307 -16.67 3.56 -1.99
N ALA A 308 -15.58 3.98 -2.64
CA ALA A 308 -14.22 3.56 -2.28
C ALA A 308 -13.91 3.83 -0.80
N GLY A 309 -14.16 5.06 -0.33
CA GLY A 309 -13.96 5.42 1.07
C GLY A 309 -14.78 4.58 2.04
N SER A 310 -16.06 4.33 1.73
CA SER A 310 -16.94 3.54 2.60
C SER A 310 -16.50 2.08 2.74
N VAL A 311 -16.05 1.44 1.65
CA VAL A 311 -15.60 0.04 1.72
C VAL A 311 -14.27 -0.10 2.45
N LEU A 312 -13.34 0.85 2.23
CA LEU A 312 -12.04 0.88 2.89
C LEU A 312 -12.16 1.16 4.38
N GLU A 313 -12.94 2.17 4.77
CA GLU A 313 -13.16 2.53 6.17
C GLU A 313 -13.76 1.37 6.96
N ARG A 314 -14.79 0.71 6.40
CA ARG A 314 -15.41 -0.46 7.02
C ARG A 314 -14.40 -1.59 7.21
N ALA A 315 -13.60 -1.88 6.20
CA ALA A 315 -12.60 -2.95 6.27
C ALA A 315 -11.50 -2.66 7.30
N LEU A 316 -10.99 -1.41 7.38
CA LEU A 316 -9.97 -1.05 8.36
C LEU A 316 -10.49 -1.03 9.81
N GLN A 317 -11.78 -0.71 10.01
CA GLN A 317 -12.43 -0.70 11.33
C GLN A 317 -12.81 -2.11 11.83
N GLN A 318 -13.21 -3.00 10.92
CA GLN A 318 -13.73 -4.33 11.27
C GLN A 318 -12.72 -5.47 11.04
N GLY A 319 -11.68 -5.22 10.25
CA GLY A 319 -10.69 -6.20 9.83
C GLY A 319 -9.58 -6.44 10.85
N ASP A 320 -8.94 -7.59 10.70
CA ASP A 320 -7.79 -8.00 11.50
C ASP A 320 -6.64 -6.98 11.37
N PRO A 321 -6.07 -6.49 12.49
CA PRO A 321 -4.85 -5.69 12.48
C PRO A 321 -3.66 -6.38 11.81
N LEU A 322 -3.63 -7.72 11.81
CA LEU A 322 -2.56 -8.55 11.25
C LEU A 322 -2.82 -8.98 9.79
N ASP A 323 -3.89 -8.50 9.14
CA ASP A 323 -4.17 -8.79 7.74
C ASP A 323 -3.03 -8.27 6.83
N PRO A 324 -2.38 -9.12 6.02
CA PRO A 324 -1.29 -8.71 5.14
C PRO A 324 -1.71 -7.68 4.07
N HIS A 325 -3.01 -7.55 3.77
CA HIS A 325 -3.52 -6.53 2.85
C HIS A 325 -3.78 -5.17 3.51
N ARG A 326 -3.71 -5.07 4.86
CA ARG A 326 -4.01 -3.83 5.60
C ARG A 326 -3.18 -2.62 5.15
N PRO A 327 -1.86 -2.72 4.89
CA PRO A 327 -1.08 -1.60 4.35
C PRO A 327 -1.64 -1.07 3.03
N ARG A 328 -2.02 -1.98 2.11
CA ARG A 328 -2.64 -1.63 0.83
C ARG A 328 -3.97 -0.89 1.02
N LEU A 329 -4.81 -1.32 1.96
CA LEU A 329 -6.07 -0.62 2.27
C LEU A 329 -5.83 0.79 2.82
N SER A 330 -4.80 0.97 3.66
CA SER A 330 -4.40 2.29 4.16
C SER A 330 -3.92 3.21 3.03
N LEU A 331 -3.11 2.69 2.10
CA LEU A 331 -2.66 3.43 0.92
C LEU A 331 -3.80 3.83 0.00
N LEU A 332 -4.77 2.95 -0.23
CA LEU A 332 -5.98 3.26 -1.02
C LEU A 332 -6.88 4.28 -0.30
N THR A 333 -6.86 4.31 1.03
CA THR A 333 -7.56 5.34 1.82
C THR A 333 -6.88 6.71 1.62
N ALA A 334 -5.55 6.76 1.67
CA ALA A 334 -4.78 7.96 1.36
C ALA A 334 -5.01 8.43 -0.08
N TRP A 335 -5.06 7.49 -1.04
CA TRP A 335 -5.38 7.77 -2.45
C TRP A 335 -6.78 8.36 -2.63
N THR A 336 -7.76 7.81 -1.92
CA THR A 336 -9.14 8.29 -1.94
C THR A 336 -9.22 9.72 -1.38
N ALA A 337 -8.53 10.01 -0.27
CA ALA A 337 -8.44 11.35 0.29
C ALA A 337 -7.78 12.34 -0.69
N MET A 338 -6.65 11.96 -1.30
CA MET A 338 -5.95 12.80 -2.29
C MET A 338 -6.82 13.09 -3.50
N SER A 339 -7.52 12.07 -4.03
CA SER A 339 -8.41 12.21 -5.19
C SER A 339 -9.55 13.18 -4.91
N ARG A 340 -10.12 13.12 -3.70
CA ARG A 340 -11.19 14.05 -3.23
C ARG A 340 -10.70 15.46 -2.93
N GLY A 341 -9.38 15.71 -2.96
CA GLY A 341 -8.77 16.99 -2.67
C GLY A 341 -8.42 17.22 -1.19
N ASP A 342 -8.56 16.22 -0.31
CA ASP A 342 -8.11 16.29 1.08
C ASP A 342 -6.63 15.91 1.19
N LEU A 343 -5.77 16.85 0.81
CA LEU A 343 -4.31 16.63 0.77
C LEU A 343 -3.71 16.46 2.17
N LEU A 344 -4.32 17.08 3.19
CA LEU A 344 -3.84 16.98 4.57
C LEU A 344 -4.10 15.59 5.13
N GLN A 345 -5.32 15.06 4.95
CA GLN A 345 -5.64 13.71 5.36
C GLN A 345 -4.81 12.69 4.59
N ALA A 346 -4.68 12.85 3.26
CA ALA A 346 -3.86 11.97 2.44
C ALA A 346 -2.39 11.93 2.90
N LYS A 347 -1.80 13.10 3.18
CA LYS A 347 -0.44 13.18 3.73
C LYS A 347 -0.33 12.53 5.11
N ALA A 348 -1.27 12.82 6.01
CA ALA A 348 -1.26 12.25 7.36
C ALA A 348 -1.35 10.72 7.34
N LEU A 349 -2.15 10.15 6.44
CA LEU A 349 -2.25 8.70 6.25
C LEU A 349 -1.00 8.10 5.59
N LEU A 350 -0.36 8.82 4.67
CA LEU A 350 0.87 8.35 4.04
C LEU A 350 2.05 8.36 5.02
N ASP A 351 2.12 9.37 5.89
CA ASP A 351 3.19 9.51 6.88
C ASP A 351 3.13 8.41 7.97
N THR A 352 2.06 7.61 8.07
CA THR A 352 1.99 6.43 8.96
C THR A 352 2.46 5.13 8.31
N VAL A 353 2.74 5.13 7.01
CA VAL A 353 3.20 3.93 6.28
C VAL A 353 4.71 3.77 6.45
N ASP A 354 5.12 2.56 6.82
CA ASP A 354 6.53 2.17 6.85
C ASP A 354 6.95 1.58 5.50
N ASP A 355 7.69 2.36 4.71
CA ASP A 355 8.21 1.95 3.40
C ASP A 355 8.99 0.63 3.45
N SER A 356 9.72 0.38 4.54
CA SER A 356 10.57 -0.82 4.67
C SER A 356 9.77 -2.11 4.82
N SER A 357 8.49 -1.99 5.19
CA SER A 357 7.55 -3.10 5.33
C SER A 357 6.69 -3.33 4.08
N CYS A 358 6.77 -2.45 3.08
CA CYS A 358 5.94 -2.51 1.89
C CYS A 358 6.58 -3.38 0.80
N GLY A 359 5.78 -4.26 0.19
CA GLY A 359 6.16 -4.91 -1.07
C GLY A 359 6.16 -3.92 -2.24
N GLN A 360 6.79 -4.29 -3.36
CA GLN A 360 6.98 -3.42 -4.53
C GLN A 360 5.67 -2.81 -5.06
N ARG A 361 4.58 -3.59 -5.03
CA ARG A 361 3.25 -3.12 -5.42
C ARG A 361 2.75 -1.95 -4.58
N ASP A 362 2.99 -2.00 -3.29
CA ASP A 362 2.53 -0.95 -2.37
C ASP A 362 3.52 0.23 -2.37
N LEU A 363 4.81 -0.03 -2.58
CA LEU A 363 5.80 1.04 -2.85
C LEU A 363 5.43 1.87 -4.08
N LEU A 364 4.92 1.26 -5.16
CA LEU A 364 4.44 2.01 -6.32
C LEU A 364 3.37 3.04 -5.92
N PHE A 365 2.41 2.63 -5.06
CA PHE A 365 1.39 3.53 -4.53
C PHE A 365 1.98 4.59 -3.58
N VAL A 366 2.92 4.23 -2.71
CA VAL A 366 3.62 5.19 -1.81
C VAL A 366 4.26 6.30 -2.63
N HIS A 367 5.07 5.95 -3.63
CA HIS A 367 5.79 6.94 -4.43
C HIS A 367 4.86 7.75 -5.33
N ALA A 368 3.85 7.12 -5.94
CA ALA A 368 2.84 7.83 -6.70
C ALA A 368 2.03 8.81 -5.84
N LEU A 369 1.72 8.48 -4.58
CA LEU A 369 1.08 9.39 -3.63
C LEU A 369 1.99 10.57 -3.28
N ARG A 370 3.28 10.33 -2.99
CA ARG A 370 4.25 11.41 -2.70
C ARG A 370 4.34 12.39 -3.86
N VAL A 371 4.49 11.86 -5.07
CA VAL A 371 4.52 12.63 -6.30
C VAL A 371 3.20 13.38 -6.52
N GLY A 372 2.07 12.72 -6.35
CA GLY A 372 0.74 13.30 -6.49
C GLY A 372 0.47 14.43 -5.49
N LEU A 373 0.93 14.28 -4.24
CA LEU A 373 0.86 15.30 -3.20
C LEU A 373 1.77 16.49 -3.51
N ALA A 374 3.03 16.24 -3.90
CA ALA A 374 3.98 17.30 -4.26
C ALA A 374 3.48 18.13 -5.46
N ARG A 375 2.96 17.46 -6.50
CA ARG A 375 2.38 18.10 -7.68
C ARG A 375 1.19 19.00 -7.33
N ARG A 376 0.37 18.60 -6.36
CA ARG A 376 -0.81 19.35 -5.91
C ARG A 376 -0.46 20.43 -4.87
N GLY A 377 0.63 20.26 -4.13
CA GLY A 377 1.17 21.23 -3.17
C GLY A 377 1.86 22.43 -3.81
N GLY A 378 2.44 22.25 -5.00
CA GLY A 378 2.95 23.34 -5.84
C GLY A 378 4.45 23.66 -5.67
N GLU A 379 5.15 22.96 -4.79
CA GLU A 379 6.59 23.09 -4.58
C GLU A 379 7.37 22.20 -5.56
N TYR A 380 8.07 22.81 -6.51
CA TYR A 380 8.86 22.08 -7.52
C TYR A 380 10.02 21.26 -6.92
N PRO A 381 10.77 21.73 -5.91
CA PRO A 381 11.80 20.92 -5.26
C PRO A 381 11.26 19.63 -4.64
N ASP A 382 10.08 19.68 -4.01
CA ASP A 382 9.44 18.52 -3.41
C ASP A 382 9.04 17.50 -4.49
N LEU A 383 8.57 17.97 -5.65
CA LEU A 383 8.27 17.11 -6.79
C LEU A 383 9.52 16.43 -7.35
N LEU A 384 10.63 17.16 -7.48
CA LEU A 384 11.91 16.60 -7.93
C LEU A 384 12.43 15.52 -6.97
N GLN A 385 12.33 15.76 -5.67
CA GLN A 385 12.73 14.77 -4.65
C GLN A 385 11.83 13.53 -4.73
N ALA A 386 10.51 13.72 -4.72
CA ALA A 386 9.57 12.60 -4.80
C ALA A 386 9.74 11.78 -6.09
N TRP A 387 10.04 12.43 -7.22
CA TRP A 387 10.37 11.75 -8.48
C TRP A 387 11.67 10.96 -8.37
N SER A 388 12.72 11.56 -7.81
CA SER A 388 14.02 10.89 -7.61
C SER A 388 13.86 9.61 -6.79
N ASP A 389 13.05 9.67 -5.73
CA ASP A 389 12.79 8.53 -4.84
C ASP A 389 11.99 7.43 -5.54
N ALA A 390 11.15 7.76 -6.52
CA ALA A 390 10.32 6.80 -7.26
C ALA A 390 11.08 5.96 -8.30
N ARG A 391 12.32 6.36 -8.66
CA ARG A 391 13.04 5.78 -9.81
C ARG A 391 13.37 4.29 -9.66
N SER A 392 13.71 3.83 -8.45
CA SER A 392 13.99 2.41 -8.20
C SER A 392 12.73 1.57 -8.42
N VAL A 393 11.60 2.05 -7.93
CA VAL A 393 10.33 1.32 -8.01
C VAL A 393 9.84 1.20 -9.46
N ILE A 394 9.99 2.26 -10.25
CA ILE A 394 9.65 2.28 -11.69
C ILE A 394 10.44 1.19 -12.45
N ALA A 395 11.72 1.01 -12.15
CA ALA A 395 12.60 0.10 -12.89
C ALA A 395 12.27 -1.38 -12.68
N GLU A 396 11.59 -1.72 -11.59
CA GLU A 396 11.37 -3.10 -11.13
C GLU A 396 9.90 -3.55 -11.26
N TYR A 397 8.98 -2.65 -11.62
CA TYR A 397 7.54 -2.94 -11.62
C TYR A 397 7.05 -3.56 -12.93
N SER A 398 6.16 -4.56 -12.83
CA SER A 398 5.42 -5.11 -13.97
C SER A 398 4.01 -4.52 -14.02
N VAL A 399 3.66 -3.85 -15.13
CA VAL A 399 2.35 -3.21 -15.27
C VAL A 399 1.22 -4.23 -15.19
N ASP A 400 0.21 -3.90 -14.39
CA ASP A 400 -1.03 -4.66 -14.24
C ASP A 400 -2.24 -3.72 -14.19
N LEU A 401 -3.44 -4.28 -14.33
CA LEU A 401 -4.71 -3.53 -14.34
C LEU A 401 -4.92 -2.67 -13.08
N LEU A 402 -4.43 -3.12 -11.93
CA LEU A 402 -4.59 -2.46 -10.62
C LEU A 402 -3.54 -1.37 -10.37
N SER A 403 -2.54 -1.24 -11.24
CA SER A 403 -1.45 -0.27 -11.18
C SER A 403 -1.69 1.01 -12.00
N LEU A 404 -2.81 1.12 -12.71
CA LEU A 404 -3.06 2.21 -13.67
C LEU A 404 -3.13 3.60 -13.03
N LEU A 405 -3.72 3.74 -11.83
CA LEU A 405 -3.78 5.03 -11.12
C LEU A 405 -2.40 5.53 -10.67
N PRO A 406 -1.58 4.74 -9.93
CA PRO A 406 -0.25 5.20 -9.55
C PRO A 406 0.66 5.44 -10.75
N LEU A 407 0.57 4.60 -11.79
CA LEU A 407 1.30 4.83 -13.04
C LEU A 407 0.95 6.18 -13.68
N GLY A 408 -0.33 6.56 -13.68
CA GLY A 408 -0.79 7.85 -14.20
C GLY A 408 -0.18 9.05 -13.47
N GLU A 409 -0.14 9.05 -12.13
CA GLU A 409 0.48 10.15 -11.37
C GLU A 409 2.00 10.23 -11.60
N LEU A 410 2.68 9.08 -11.67
CA LEU A 410 4.11 9.02 -11.98
C LEU A 410 4.39 9.53 -13.40
N TRP A 411 3.52 9.21 -14.37
CA TRP A 411 3.65 9.68 -15.75
C TRP A 411 3.55 11.21 -15.84
N LEU A 412 2.57 11.82 -15.18
CA LEU A 412 2.45 13.28 -15.15
C LEU A 412 3.67 13.96 -14.53
N ALA A 413 4.25 13.34 -13.49
CA ALA A 413 5.44 13.87 -12.86
C ALA A 413 6.67 13.75 -13.75
N ALA A 414 6.87 12.61 -14.40
CA ALA A 414 7.94 12.38 -15.36
C ALA A 414 7.94 13.46 -16.46
N VAL A 415 6.77 13.74 -17.03
CA VAL A 415 6.61 14.82 -18.03
C VAL A 415 6.93 16.18 -17.40
N ARG A 416 6.43 16.45 -16.19
CA ARG A 416 6.62 17.74 -15.52
C ARG A 416 8.07 18.04 -15.15
N VAL A 417 8.87 17.03 -14.79
CA VAL A 417 10.29 17.17 -14.44
C VAL A 417 11.23 17.01 -15.66
N GLY A 418 10.68 16.65 -16.83
CA GLY A 418 11.45 16.49 -18.07
C GLY A 418 12.15 15.13 -18.22
N ASP A 419 11.66 14.08 -17.55
CA ASP A 419 12.21 12.72 -17.54
C ASP A 419 11.19 11.67 -18.03
N ALA A 420 10.30 12.08 -18.94
CA ALA A 420 9.29 11.20 -19.54
C ALA A 420 9.85 9.90 -20.16
N PRO A 421 11.05 9.87 -20.78
CA PRO A 421 11.61 8.63 -21.32
C PRO A 421 11.80 7.51 -20.29
N LEU A 422 11.98 7.83 -19.00
CA LEU A 422 12.17 6.83 -17.95
C LEU A 422 10.93 5.95 -17.75
N ILE A 423 9.72 6.51 -17.92
CA ILE A 423 8.46 5.81 -17.65
C ILE A 423 7.73 5.36 -18.92
N ALA A 424 8.21 5.76 -20.10
CA ALA A 424 7.55 5.53 -21.38
C ALA A 424 7.21 4.05 -21.60
N HIS A 425 8.11 3.12 -21.26
CA HIS A 425 7.85 1.69 -21.45
C HIS A 425 6.68 1.18 -20.59
N LEU A 426 6.50 1.68 -19.36
CA LEU A 426 5.38 1.29 -18.50
C LEU A 426 4.08 1.88 -19.04
N VAL A 427 4.11 3.09 -19.57
CA VAL A 427 2.94 3.71 -20.22
C VAL A 427 2.52 2.93 -21.46
N ASP A 428 3.48 2.50 -22.29
CA ASP A 428 3.22 1.65 -23.45
C ASP A 428 2.63 0.30 -23.03
N GLN A 429 3.21 -0.36 -22.01
CA GLN A 429 2.71 -1.61 -21.45
C GLN A 429 1.27 -1.48 -20.90
N ALA A 430 0.94 -0.36 -20.25
CA ALA A 430 -0.44 -0.10 -19.79
C ALA A 430 -1.42 0.05 -20.97
N GLY A 431 -0.98 0.71 -22.05
CA GLY A 431 -1.75 0.80 -23.29
C GLY A 431 -1.94 -0.56 -23.97
N ASP A 432 -0.92 -1.41 -23.97
CA ASP A 432 -0.99 -2.78 -24.49
C ASP A 432 -1.96 -3.64 -23.66
N LEU A 433 -1.86 -3.54 -22.33
CA LEU A 433 -2.75 -4.23 -21.39
C LEU A 433 -4.21 -3.84 -21.58
N LEU A 434 -4.51 -2.54 -21.70
CA LEU A 434 -5.88 -2.07 -21.92
C LEU A 434 -6.43 -2.57 -23.27
N ARG A 435 -5.63 -2.52 -24.34
CA ARG A 435 -6.03 -3.04 -25.65
C ARG A 435 -6.27 -4.55 -25.63
N ALA A 436 -5.43 -5.31 -24.92
CA ALA A 436 -5.62 -6.75 -24.76
C ALA A 436 -6.94 -7.07 -24.03
N LEU A 437 -7.41 -6.18 -23.16
CA LEU A 437 -8.69 -6.27 -22.46
C LEU A 437 -9.86 -5.63 -23.22
N GLY A 438 -9.65 -5.12 -24.44
CA GLY A 438 -10.68 -4.48 -25.27
C GLY A 438 -11.01 -3.03 -24.88
N ASP A 439 -10.03 -2.28 -24.36
CA ASP A 439 -10.13 -0.89 -23.91
C ASP A 439 -11.32 -0.64 -22.96
N PRO A 440 -11.38 -1.36 -21.84
CA PRO A 440 -12.55 -1.34 -20.96
C PRO A 440 -12.74 0.04 -20.33
N ALA A 441 -13.93 0.63 -20.57
CA ALA A 441 -14.25 1.99 -20.12
C ALA A 441 -14.04 2.21 -18.62
N LEU A 442 -14.28 1.19 -17.78
CA LEU A 442 -14.08 1.29 -16.33
C LEU A 442 -12.61 1.60 -16.00
N TRP A 443 -11.67 0.79 -16.49
CA TRP A 443 -10.26 0.91 -16.12
C TRP A 443 -9.50 1.93 -16.98
N GLY A 444 -9.77 1.96 -18.29
CA GLY A 444 -9.04 2.77 -19.26
C GLY A 444 -9.31 4.27 -19.15
N SER A 445 -10.50 4.69 -18.70
CA SER A 445 -10.88 6.12 -18.71
C SER A 445 -9.91 7.01 -17.93
N ALA A 446 -9.54 6.60 -16.70
CA ALA A 446 -8.59 7.37 -15.89
C ALA A 446 -7.20 7.42 -16.55
N PHE A 447 -6.73 6.29 -17.09
CA PHE A 447 -5.45 6.20 -17.79
C PHE A 447 -5.40 7.11 -19.03
N HIS A 448 -6.43 7.10 -19.87
CA HIS A 448 -6.49 8.00 -21.02
C HIS A 448 -6.63 9.46 -20.59
N TRP A 449 -7.29 9.75 -19.47
CA TRP A 449 -7.29 11.10 -18.91
C TRP A 449 -5.88 11.56 -18.51
N TYR A 450 -5.09 10.71 -17.86
CA TYR A 450 -3.67 10.99 -17.62
C TYR A 450 -2.92 11.26 -18.92
N GLY A 451 -3.19 10.52 -19.99
CA GLY A 451 -2.56 10.75 -21.30
C GLY A 451 -2.95 12.06 -21.96
N VAL A 452 -4.21 12.49 -21.85
CA VAL A 452 -4.62 13.84 -22.26
C VAL A 452 -3.83 14.91 -21.48
N GLN A 453 -3.71 14.75 -20.16
CA GLN A 453 -2.95 15.70 -19.34
C GLN A 453 -1.45 15.70 -19.66
N ALA A 454 -0.86 14.53 -19.89
CA ALA A 454 0.55 14.36 -20.22
C ALA A 454 0.87 15.03 -21.57
N ALA A 455 0.08 14.78 -22.61
CA ALA A 455 0.25 15.41 -23.93
C ALA A 455 0.12 16.94 -23.86
N ILE A 456 -0.79 17.44 -23.03
CA ILE A 456 -0.92 18.89 -22.76
C ILE A 456 0.33 19.44 -22.08
N LEU A 457 0.82 18.77 -21.03
CA LEU A 457 2.01 19.19 -20.27
C LEU A 457 3.29 19.13 -21.10
N ALA A 458 3.40 18.16 -22.00
CA ALA A 458 4.51 17.99 -22.92
C ALA A 458 4.43 18.93 -24.15
N GLU A 459 3.32 19.65 -24.33
CA GLU A 459 3.04 20.47 -25.51
C GLU A 459 3.10 19.65 -26.82
N THR A 460 2.58 18.42 -26.80
CA THR A 460 2.54 17.49 -27.94
C THR A 460 1.09 17.14 -28.35
N PRO A 461 0.40 18.01 -29.13
CA PRO A 461 -1.00 17.78 -29.50
C PRO A 461 -1.28 16.48 -30.26
N ALA A 462 -0.28 15.93 -30.97
CA ALA A 462 -0.41 14.67 -31.69
C ALA A 462 -0.64 13.48 -30.72
N ASP A 463 0.03 13.49 -29.57
CA ASP A 463 -0.02 12.39 -28.60
C ASP A 463 -1.35 12.35 -27.85
N LEU A 464 -2.10 13.46 -27.87
CA LEU A 464 -3.43 13.54 -27.26
C LEU A 464 -4.49 12.73 -28.01
N VAL A 465 -4.35 12.60 -29.33
CA VAL A 465 -5.36 12.00 -30.22
C VAL A 465 -5.80 10.60 -29.80
N PRO A 466 -4.91 9.62 -29.55
CA PRO A 466 -5.33 8.27 -29.14
C PRO A 466 -6.12 8.29 -27.82
N HIS A 467 -5.70 9.09 -26.84
CA HIS A 467 -6.38 9.17 -25.55
C HIS A 467 -7.75 9.86 -25.64
N ALA A 468 -7.86 10.94 -26.41
CA ALA A 468 -9.13 11.63 -26.61
C ALA A 468 -10.14 10.76 -27.38
N ARG A 469 -9.67 9.96 -28.34
CA ARG A 469 -10.51 8.99 -29.05
C ARG A 469 -11.05 7.92 -28.10
N ALA A 470 -10.18 7.29 -27.32
CA ALA A 470 -10.59 6.26 -26.36
C ALA A 470 -11.60 6.80 -25.33
N LEU A 471 -11.38 8.01 -24.82
CA LEU A 471 -12.36 8.68 -23.94
C LEU A 471 -13.69 8.98 -24.64
N GLY A 472 -13.65 9.37 -25.92
CA GLY A 472 -14.84 9.61 -26.74
C GLY A 472 -15.66 8.35 -26.96
N GLU A 473 -15.01 7.22 -27.25
CA GLU A 473 -15.66 5.91 -27.40
C GLU A 473 -16.23 5.43 -26.05
N ALA A 474 -15.45 5.55 -24.96
CA ALA A 474 -15.91 5.18 -23.62
C ALA A 474 -17.09 6.03 -23.10
N ALA A 475 -17.20 7.29 -23.54
CA ALA A 475 -18.28 8.20 -23.16
C ALA A 475 -19.69 7.69 -23.53
N GLU A 476 -19.81 6.81 -24.53
CA GLU A 476 -21.09 6.22 -24.94
C GLU A 476 -21.71 5.34 -23.85
N SER A 477 -20.88 4.77 -22.97
CA SER A 477 -21.30 3.82 -21.93
C SER A 477 -20.94 4.26 -20.50
N SER A 478 -20.12 5.30 -20.34
CA SER A 478 -19.60 5.75 -19.06
C SER A 478 -19.78 7.26 -18.85
N ARG A 479 -20.55 7.63 -17.81
CA ARG A 479 -20.68 9.04 -17.38
C ARG A 479 -19.35 9.63 -16.90
N TYR A 480 -18.48 8.79 -16.35
CA TYR A 480 -17.13 9.18 -15.95
C TYR A 480 -16.32 9.58 -17.18
N ALA A 481 -16.29 8.72 -18.21
CA ALA A 481 -15.59 9.00 -19.47
C ALA A 481 -16.18 10.22 -20.20
N ASP A 482 -17.50 10.39 -20.21
CA ASP A 482 -18.15 11.55 -20.83
C ASP A 482 -17.71 12.88 -20.19
N ALA A 483 -17.67 12.93 -18.86
CA ALA A 483 -17.17 14.11 -18.14
C ALA A 483 -15.69 14.39 -18.45
N LEU A 484 -14.85 13.36 -18.52
CA LEU A 484 -13.42 13.48 -18.87
C LEU A 484 -13.23 13.94 -20.32
N ALA A 485 -13.97 13.37 -21.27
CA ALA A 485 -13.93 13.76 -22.67
C ALA A 485 -14.39 15.21 -22.86
N GLY A 486 -15.44 15.62 -22.15
CA GLY A 486 -15.91 17.00 -22.10
C GLY A 486 -14.86 17.97 -21.56
N ALA A 487 -14.20 17.61 -20.47
CA ALA A 487 -13.12 18.41 -19.90
C ALA A 487 -11.90 18.51 -20.82
N GLY A 488 -11.49 17.41 -21.46
CA GLY A 488 -10.39 17.41 -22.44
C GLY A 488 -10.66 18.33 -23.62
N ARG A 489 -11.88 18.32 -24.16
CA ARG A 489 -12.30 19.26 -25.22
C ARG A 489 -12.25 20.71 -24.76
N ALA A 490 -12.72 21.01 -23.55
CA ALA A 490 -12.64 22.36 -22.99
C ALA A 490 -11.17 22.80 -22.83
N TRP A 491 -10.30 21.91 -22.34
CA TRP A 491 -8.87 22.18 -22.17
C TRP A 491 -8.16 22.48 -23.48
N LEU A 492 -8.42 21.68 -24.51
CA LEU A 492 -7.82 21.87 -25.84
C LEU A 492 -8.15 23.25 -26.42
N ARG A 493 -9.41 23.69 -26.32
CA ARG A 493 -9.81 25.02 -26.79
C ARG A 493 -9.08 26.13 -26.03
N VAL A 494 -8.95 25.97 -24.70
CA VAL A 494 -8.17 26.91 -23.86
C VAL A 494 -6.72 26.99 -24.34
N LEU A 495 -6.09 25.87 -24.70
CA LEU A 495 -4.69 25.84 -25.15
C LEU A 495 -4.48 26.36 -26.58
N GLN A 496 -5.43 26.13 -27.47
CA GLN A 496 -5.38 26.60 -28.87
C GLN A 496 -5.57 28.12 -28.99
N GLY A 497 -5.88 28.81 -27.89
CA GLY A 497 -6.04 30.26 -27.87
C GLY A 497 -7.40 30.73 -28.40
N ASP A 498 -8.35 29.81 -28.61
CA ASP A 498 -9.75 30.17 -28.79
C ASP A 498 -10.23 30.87 -27.51
N THR A 499 -10.96 31.98 -27.62
CA THR A 499 -11.60 32.61 -26.47
C THR A 499 -12.61 31.61 -25.89
N PRO A 500 -12.28 30.91 -24.79
CA PRO A 500 -13.09 29.81 -24.34
C PRO A 500 -14.33 30.39 -23.67
N ASP A 501 -15.50 29.86 -24.02
CA ASP A 501 -16.74 30.24 -23.36
C ASP A 501 -16.61 29.96 -21.85
N PRO A 502 -16.60 31.00 -20.99
CA PRO A 502 -16.35 30.84 -19.57
C PRO A 502 -17.41 29.96 -18.90
N ASP A 503 -18.64 29.93 -19.41
CA ASP A 503 -19.71 29.11 -18.86
C ASP A 503 -19.47 27.63 -19.19
N GLN A 504 -19.04 27.32 -20.42
CA GLN A 504 -18.68 25.95 -20.82
C GLN A 504 -17.47 25.42 -20.02
N VAL A 505 -16.44 26.25 -19.80
CA VAL A 505 -15.29 25.86 -18.99
C VAL A 505 -15.71 25.64 -17.53
N ALA A 506 -16.52 26.54 -16.98
CA ALA A 506 -17.02 26.42 -15.61
C ALA A 506 -17.88 25.16 -15.44
N GLU A 507 -18.71 24.81 -16.42
CA GLU A 507 -19.49 23.59 -16.42
C GLU A 507 -18.58 22.34 -16.47
N ALA A 508 -17.60 22.31 -17.38
CA ALA A 508 -16.64 21.21 -17.48
C ALA A 508 -15.82 21.03 -16.17
N ALA A 509 -15.38 22.13 -15.55
CA ALA A 509 -14.70 22.10 -14.26
C ALA A 509 -15.59 21.54 -13.14
N ARG A 510 -16.87 21.92 -13.09
CA ARG A 510 -17.83 21.38 -12.11
C ARG A 510 -18.21 19.92 -12.41
N ASN A 511 -18.23 19.51 -13.68
CA ASN A 511 -18.42 18.11 -14.09
C ASN A 511 -17.28 17.24 -13.52
N LEU A 512 -16.01 17.68 -13.68
CA LEU A 512 -14.86 17.00 -13.08
C LEU A 512 -14.98 16.88 -11.56
N ALA A 513 -15.38 17.95 -10.88
CA ALA A 513 -15.58 17.90 -9.43
C ALA A 513 -16.68 16.92 -9.01
N ARG A 514 -17.79 16.83 -9.76
CA ARG A 514 -18.88 15.87 -9.51
C ARG A 514 -18.46 14.41 -9.63
N ILE A 515 -17.45 14.12 -10.45
CA ILE A 515 -16.88 12.77 -10.60
C ILE A 515 -15.62 12.54 -9.74
N GLY A 516 -15.45 13.34 -8.69
CA GLY A 516 -14.37 13.16 -7.73
C GLY A 516 -13.00 13.68 -8.17
N LEU A 517 -12.93 14.55 -9.18
CA LEU A 517 -11.70 15.20 -9.65
C LEU A 517 -11.72 16.73 -9.46
N PRO A 518 -11.96 17.24 -8.24
CA PRO A 518 -12.09 18.68 -7.99
C PRO A 518 -10.79 19.46 -8.29
N TRP A 519 -9.64 18.84 -8.07
CA TRP A 519 -8.35 19.46 -8.36
C TRP A 519 -8.14 19.69 -9.87
N ASP A 520 -8.49 18.70 -10.70
CA ASP A 520 -8.41 18.84 -12.16
C ASP A 520 -9.38 19.92 -12.66
N GLY A 521 -10.59 19.96 -12.11
CA GLY A 521 -11.57 21.00 -12.41
C GLY A 521 -11.08 22.40 -12.03
N ALA A 522 -10.46 22.54 -10.85
CA ALA A 522 -9.86 23.80 -10.42
C ALA A 522 -8.70 24.23 -11.32
N ARG A 523 -7.87 23.28 -11.76
CA ARG A 523 -6.75 23.54 -12.69
C ARG A 523 -7.27 24.01 -14.04
N LEU A 524 -8.27 23.34 -14.61
CA LEU A 524 -8.90 23.73 -15.88
C LEU A 524 -9.44 25.18 -15.81
N ALA A 525 -10.22 25.49 -14.78
CA ALA A 525 -10.77 26.83 -14.59
C ALA A 525 -9.67 27.89 -14.37
N GLY A 526 -8.61 27.56 -13.62
CA GLY A 526 -7.47 28.44 -13.40
C GLY A 526 -6.69 28.75 -14.68
N GLU A 527 -6.40 27.74 -15.50
CA GLU A 527 -5.70 27.92 -16.78
C GLU A 527 -6.52 28.69 -17.81
N ALA A 528 -7.83 28.47 -17.84
CA ALA A 528 -8.74 29.24 -18.69
C ALA A 528 -8.83 30.70 -18.25
N ALA A 529 -8.83 30.98 -16.95
CA ALA A 529 -8.83 32.35 -16.44
C ALA A 529 -7.60 33.15 -16.87
N LEU A 530 -6.43 32.51 -17.00
CA LEU A 530 -5.20 33.15 -17.50
C LEU A 530 -5.28 33.56 -18.98
N ARG A 531 -6.20 32.93 -19.74
CA ARG A 531 -6.39 33.13 -21.18
C ARG A 531 -7.72 33.82 -21.51
N ALA A 532 -8.48 34.22 -20.49
CA ALA A 532 -9.78 34.88 -20.68
C ALA A 532 -9.63 36.24 -21.37
N ALA A 533 -10.58 36.57 -22.25
CA ALA A 533 -10.56 37.82 -23.01
C ALA A 533 -10.84 39.07 -22.16
N ASP A 534 -11.61 38.91 -21.08
CA ASP A 534 -12.03 40.00 -20.20
C ASP A 534 -11.88 39.65 -18.70
N THR A 535 -11.77 40.70 -17.89
CA THR A 535 -11.58 40.60 -16.43
C THR A 535 -12.75 39.93 -15.71
N GLY A 536 -13.98 40.07 -16.23
CA GLY A 536 -15.18 39.46 -15.65
C GLY A 536 -15.14 37.95 -15.76
N SER A 537 -14.89 37.45 -16.98
CA SER A 537 -14.69 36.02 -17.26
C SER A 537 -13.53 35.44 -16.45
N ALA A 538 -12.38 36.13 -16.40
CA ALA A 538 -11.24 35.72 -15.59
C ALA A 538 -11.59 35.60 -14.09
N THR A 539 -12.36 36.56 -13.57
CA THR A 539 -12.76 36.58 -12.15
C THR A 539 -13.73 35.44 -11.83
N SER A 540 -14.72 35.20 -12.71
CA SER A 540 -15.69 34.10 -12.58
C SER A 540 -15.00 32.74 -12.57
N LEU A 541 -14.10 32.49 -13.52
CA LEU A 541 -13.34 31.24 -13.60
C LEU A 541 -12.40 31.03 -12.40
N LEU A 542 -11.75 32.10 -11.90
CA LEU A 542 -10.97 32.02 -10.67
C LEU A 542 -11.83 31.75 -9.43
N GLN A 543 -13.07 32.22 -9.40
CA GLN A 543 -14.01 31.89 -8.33
C GLN A 543 -14.33 30.40 -8.35
N VAL A 544 -14.69 29.84 -9.52
CA VAL A 544 -14.89 28.39 -9.69
C VAL A 544 -13.65 27.61 -9.22
N ALA A 545 -12.45 28.01 -9.64
CA ALA A 545 -11.22 27.35 -9.22
C ALA A 545 -10.98 27.40 -7.70
N ARG A 546 -11.47 28.42 -6.98
CA ARG A 546 -11.37 28.48 -5.50
C ARG A 546 -12.41 27.60 -4.83
N GLU A 547 -13.66 27.64 -5.31
CA GLU A 547 -14.75 26.79 -4.82
C GLU A 547 -14.39 25.30 -4.92
N LEU A 548 -13.74 24.89 -6.01
CA LEU A 548 -13.33 23.51 -6.22
C LEU A 548 -12.10 23.08 -5.40
N ARG A 549 -11.19 24.00 -5.05
CA ARG A 549 -10.02 23.69 -4.20
C ARG A 549 -10.35 23.57 -2.72
N HIS A 550 -11.39 24.27 -2.29
CA HIS A 550 -11.90 24.21 -0.94
C HIS A 550 -13.40 23.90 -1.04
N PRO A 551 -13.78 22.64 -1.33
CA PRO A 551 -15.18 22.24 -1.20
C PRO A 551 -15.53 22.49 0.26
N THR A 552 -16.20 23.61 0.52
CA THR A 552 -16.51 24.05 1.87
C THR A 552 -17.19 22.89 2.58
N ALA A 553 -16.79 22.66 3.83
CA ALA A 553 -17.59 21.94 4.82
C ALA A 553 -18.92 22.68 5.00
N ALA A 554 -19.78 22.63 3.98
CA ALA A 554 -21.06 23.30 3.89
C ALA A 554 -22.13 22.35 4.42
N ALA A 555 -21.95 21.87 5.66
CA ALA A 555 -23.02 21.21 6.42
C ALA A 555 -22.72 21.13 7.93
N THR A 556 -22.06 22.11 8.55
CA THR A 556 -22.15 22.27 10.02
C THR A 556 -22.01 23.74 10.43
N THR A 557 -23.17 24.33 10.71
CA THR A 557 -23.46 25.45 11.64
C THR A 557 -22.42 26.56 11.83
N THR A 558 -22.87 27.76 11.47
CA THR A 558 -22.66 29.06 12.13
C THR A 558 -22.16 28.96 13.58
N GLU A 559 -20.95 29.47 13.86
CA GLU A 559 -20.65 30.44 14.94
C GLU A 559 -19.13 30.72 15.05
N THR A 560 -18.79 31.97 14.69
CA THR A 560 -17.98 32.92 15.47
C THR A 560 -16.57 32.54 16.00
N ALA A 561 -15.62 33.36 15.52
CA ALA A 561 -14.50 33.98 16.23
C ALA A 561 -13.15 33.23 16.44
N THR A 562 -12.16 33.81 15.76
CA THR A 562 -10.88 34.27 16.33
C THR A 562 -9.98 33.23 17.00
N ARG A 563 -8.95 32.76 16.28
CA ARG A 563 -7.76 32.17 16.88
C ARG A 563 -6.56 33.09 16.69
N ALA A 564 -6.00 33.50 17.83
CA ALA A 564 -4.88 34.41 17.98
C ALA A 564 -3.55 33.78 17.51
N THR A 565 -2.74 34.57 16.83
CA THR A 565 -1.32 34.29 16.57
C THR A 565 -0.45 34.89 17.67
N SER A 566 0.53 34.10 18.10
CA SER A 566 1.56 34.38 19.10
C SER A 566 2.34 35.67 18.85
N ALA A 567 2.63 36.38 19.94
CA ALA A 567 3.50 37.55 19.99
C ALA A 567 4.94 37.21 19.58
N GLY A 568 5.47 37.94 18.60
CA GLY A 568 6.85 37.86 18.15
C GLY A 568 7.06 38.33 16.72
N ASP A 569 6.05 38.18 15.86
CA ASP A 569 6.15 38.53 14.45
C ASP A 569 5.27 39.73 14.07
N VAL A 570 5.91 40.78 13.57
CA VAL A 570 5.26 42.05 13.22
C VAL A 570 4.37 41.88 11.98
N LEU A 571 4.61 40.87 11.15
CA LEU A 571 3.88 40.55 9.92
C LEU A 571 3.28 39.14 9.98
N THR A 572 2.16 38.91 9.29
CA THR A 572 1.67 37.53 9.09
C THR A 572 2.54 36.78 8.08
N ASP A 573 2.47 35.45 8.03
CA ASP A 573 3.23 34.62 7.07
C ASP A 573 3.05 35.10 5.62
N ARG A 574 1.80 35.44 5.26
CA ARG A 574 1.49 35.95 3.92
C ARG A 574 2.01 37.37 3.66
N GLU A 575 2.06 38.20 4.69
CA GLU A 575 2.65 39.54 4.60
C GLU A 575 4.18 39.47 4.51
N ARG A 576 4.81 38.45 5.09
CA ARG A 576 6.25 38.17 4.96
C ARG A 576 6.63 37.78 3.54
N GLU A 577 5.93 36.84 2.93
CA GLU A 577 6.19 36.43 1.54
C GLU A 577 6.09 37.62 0.57
N VAL A 578 5.07 38.48 0.77
CA VAL A 578 4.92 39.71 -0.01
C VAL A 578 6.07 40.70 0.29
N ALA A 579 6.49 40.83 1.54
CA ALA A 579 7.60 41.69 1.95
C ALA A 579 8.96 41.26 1.40
N GLU A 580 9.23 39.96 1.31
CA GLU A 580 10.47 39.42 0.73
C GLU A 580 10.54 39.70 -0.77
N LEU A 581 9.46 39.46 -1.50
CA LEU A 581 9.42 39.73 -2.94
C LEU A 581 9.45 41.24 -3.24
N LEU A 582 8.91 42.08 -2.35
CA LEU A 582 9.03 43.54 -2.39
C LEU A 582 10.48 44.03 -2.23
N THR A 583 11.27 43.44 -1.31
CA THR A 583 12.66 43.88 -1.09
C THR A 583 13.60 43.49 -2.23
N LEU A 584 13.22 42.46 -2.99
CA LEU A 584 13.84 42.04 -4.26
C LEU A 584 13.49 42.95 -5.46
N GLY A 585 12.62 43.95 -5.28
CA GLY A 585 12.30 44.94 -6.32
C GLY A 585 11.26 44.49 -7.34
N LEU A 586 10.60 43.34 -7.11
CA LEU A 586 9.54 42.85 -7.99
C LEU A 586 8.33 43.80 -8.00
N THR A 587 7.69 43.91 -9.17
CA THR A 587 6.44 44.67 -9.33
C THR A 587 5.26 43.92 -8.73
N TYR A 588 4.17 44.61 -8.38
CA TYR A 588 2.98 43.96 -7.81
C TYR A 588 2.38 42.87 -8.72
N ARG A 589 2.57 43.00 -10.04
CA ARG A 589 2.17 42.00 -11.02
C ARG A 589 3.01 40.73 -10.91
N GLU A 590 4.33 40.86 -10.82
CA GLU A 590 5.25 39.73 -10.70
C GLU A 590 5.12 39.03 -9.34
N ILE A 591 4.96 39.80 -8.26
CA ILE A 591 4.65 39.26 -6.93
C ILE A 591 3.33 38.50 -6.97
N GLY A 592 2.31 39.07 -7.63
CA GLY A 592 1.02 38.43 -7.80
C GLY A 592 1.10 37.12 -8.57
N SER A 593 1.89 37.07 -9.65
CA SER A 593 2.16 35.85 -10.41
C SER A 593 2.86 34.78 -9.58
N ARG A 594 3.89 35.15 -8.80
CA ARG A 594 4.69 34.21 -8.00
C ARG A 594 3.93 33.66 -6.79
N LEU A 595 3.02 34.47 -6.24
CA LEU A 595 2.20 34.12 -5.09
C LEU A 595 0.77 33.68 -5.47
N TYR A 596 0.45 33.58 -6.77
CA TYR A 596 -0.88 33.21 -7.28
C TYR A 596 -2.03 34.08 -6.75
N ILE A 597 -1.81 35.38 -6.61
CA ILE A 597 -2.82 36.38 -6.19
C ILE A 597 -2.85 37.57 -7.15
N SER A 598 -3.96 38.31 -7.18
CA SER A 598 -4.05 39.48 -8.07
C SER A 598 -3.08 40.59 -7.65
N ALA A 599 -2.61 41.42 -8.58
CA ALA A 599 -1.79 42.59 -8.27
C ALA A 599 -2.49 43.55 -7.28
N LYS A 600 -3.83 43.61 -7.32
CA LYS A 600 -4.66 44.35 -6.36
C LYS A 600 -4.59 43.74 -4.96
N THR A 601 -4.60 42.42 -4.85
CA THR A 601 -4.42 41.72 -3.57
C THR A 601 -3.02 41.97 -3.00
N VAL A 602 -1.98 41.97 -3.84
CA VAL A 602 -0.62 42.36 -3.44
C VAL A 602 -0.62 43.80 -2.91
N GLU A 603 -1.25 44.73 -3.60
CA GLU A 603 -1.40 46.13 -3.15
C GLU A 603 -2.08 46.22 -1.78
N HIS A 604 -3.13 45.43 -1.53
CA HIS A 604 -3.78 45.34 -0.24
C HIS A 604 -2.84 44.79 0.86
N HIS A 605 -2.02 43.79 0.56
CA HIS A 605 -1.01 43.30 1.49
C HIS A 605 0.07 44.36 1.76
N VAL A 606 0.59 45.04 0.73
CA VAL A 606 1.56 46.14 0.88
C VAL A 606 1.00 47.26 1.76
N ALA A 607 -0.28 47.62 1.58
CA ALA A 607 -0.94 48.64 2.40
C ALA A 607 -1.06 48.22 3.87
N ARG A 608 -1.32 46.94 4.17
CA ARG A 608 -1.34 46.41 5.54
C ARG A 608 0.05 46.37 6.16
N ILE A 609 1.06 45.92 5.41
CA ILE A 609 2.47 45.93 5.84
C ILE A 609 2.91 47.35 6.18
N ARG A 610 2.61 48.35 5.33
CA ARG A 610 2.90 49.77 5.62
C ARG A 610 2.26 50.25 6.90
N ARG A 611 0.98 49.92 7.13
CA ARG A 611 0.26 50.30 8.35
C ARG A 611 0.84 49.65 9.60
N ARG A 612 1.24 48.37 9.52
CA ARG A 612 1.82 47.62 10.65
C ARG A 612 3.24 48.08 10.98
N LEU A 613 4.02 48.49 9.98
CA LEU A 613 5.38 48.99 10.15
C LEU A 613 5.43 50.51 10.38
N GLY A 614 4.35 51.25 10.18
CA GLY A 614 4.33 52.71 10.33
C GLY A 614 5.06 53.47 9.22
N ALA A 615 5.24 52.86 8.04
CA ALA A 615 5.98 53.47 6.93
C ALA A 615 5.12 54.44 6.10
N GLU A 616 5.51 55.71 6.04
CA GLU A 616 4.81 56.77 5.34
C GLU A 616 5.15 56.81 3.84
N SER A 617 6.30 56.28 3.43
CA SER A 617 6.71 56.19 2.02
C SER A 617 7.13 54.78 1.57
N ARG A 618 7.13 54.52 0.26
CA ARG A 618 7.62 53.24 -0.31
C ARG A 618 9.11 53.02 -0.01
N SER A 619 9.92 54.08 -0.08
CA SER A 619 11.35 54.02 0.22
C SER A 619 11.59 53.70 1.70
N GLU A 620 10.81 54.29 2.60
CA GLU A 620 10.83 54.01 4.03
C GLU A 620 10.38 52.58 4.35
N LEU A 621 9.30 52.10 3.71
CA LEU A 621 8.85 50.72 3.84
C LEU A 621 9.96 49.73 3.49
N LEU A 622 10.66 49.93 2.37
CA LEU A 622 11.74 49.05 1.94
C LEU A 622 12.96 49.14 2.89
N ALA A 623 13.26 50.32 3.44
CA ALA A 623 14.32 50.48 4.43
C ALA A 623 13.99 49.73 5.74
N MET A 624 12.76 49.85 6.23
CA MET A 624 12.31 49.17 7.44
C MET A 624 12.27 47.65 7.28
N LEU A 625 11.80 47.15 6.13
CA LEU A 625 11.80 45.71 5.81
C LEU A 625 13.21 45.11 5.78
N ARG A 626 14.18 45.83 5.21
CA ARG A 626 15.60 45.39 5.22
C ARG A 626 16.21 45.44 6.62
N ALA A 627 15.84 46.42 7.43
CA ALA A 627 16.30 46.53 8.82
C ALA A 627 15.77 45.40 9.70
N THR A 628 14.55 44.92 9.44
CA THR A 628 13.92 43.78 10.15
C THR A 628 14.29 42.40 9.60
N GLY A 629 15.17 42.33 8.59
CA GLY A 629 15.78 41.08 8.11
C GLY A 629 15.18 40.50 6.82
N TYR A 630 14.12 41.10 6.27
CA TYR A 630 13.52 40.67 5.02
C TYR A 630 14.43 41.07 3.83
N GLY A 631 14.88 40.08 3.06
CA GLY A 631 15.78 40.25 1.90
C GLY A 631 17.27 39.94 2.13
N ARG A 632 17.67 39.44 3.31
CA ARG A 632 19.08 39.03 3.58
C ARG A 632 19.44 37.58 3.18
N GLN A 633 18.47 36.69 2.93
CA GLN A 633 18.74 35.26 2.77
C GLN A 633 19.22 34.79 1.39
N HIS A 634 19.51 35.68 0.44
CA HIS A 634 19.94 35.29 -0.93
C HIS A 634 21.24 35.97 -1.41
N ALA A 635 21.94 36.72 -0.56
CA ALA A 635 23.20 37.37 -0.93
C ALA A 635 24.44 36.46 -0.85
N ASP A 636 24.33 35.24 -0.29
CA ASP A 636 25.48 34.40 0.08
C ASP A 636 25.55 33.04 -0.65
N ARG A 637 24.91 32.92 -1.83
CA ARG A 637 25.15 31.78 -2.74
C ARG A 637 25.79 32.28 -4.03
N PRO A 638 27.07 31.97 -4.29
CA PRO A 638 27.67 32.27 -5.58
C PRO A 638 27.04 31.39 -6.67
N LEU A 639 26.90 31.99 -7.85
CA LEU A 639 26.27 31.45 -9.07
C LEU A 639 26.87 30.13 -9.55
#